data_AF-A0A937PCP1-F1
#
_entry.id   AF-A0A937PCP1-F1
#
_cell.length_a   1.000
_cell.length_b   1.000
_cell.length_c   1.000
_cell.angle_alpha   90.00
_cell.angle_beta   90.00
_cell.angle_gamma   90.00
#
_symmetry.space_group_name_H-M   'P 1'
#
loop_
_entity.id
_entity.type
_entity.pdbx_description
1 polymer ?
#
loop_
_entity_poly.entity_id
_entity_poly.type
_entity_poly.pdbx_seq_one_letter_code
_entity_poly.pdbx_strand_id
1 'polypeptide(L)'
;MKKIKNILILILLANLSFLYGQPLTIDKDEYRDKLKGFWLGSCIANWTGLKTEGLRKDKPYFTDEDWNTNQGHEWLGAYIDFVLDKEIWGADDDTDIEYIYQSAMETYNTYLLSGDQIRNQWLEHISAEEENYLWVSNETAFNLMREKMLTPPLTSMPYFNENWEMIDAQLTTEIFGLLAPTNPALALELSYLPIRTTAYSHSMYAAQFYVIMHALASIVDSEMSRRDQVLWLADSARTYIPESSFIAKMYDWVRNEYIKSTNKDDWELVRDAFHDYYIEGGADDYPYTEFYDCGSNFGFSIVSLLFGEGDFKRTVQIGTLSGQDSDNPTATWGGLLGFMYGFDGLGEHFNKNDFSEAYDIHRTRINFPEGLDTFSAMADRLLPLIEKVVIEEMNGEATEESWTIGSETSSNYYVSATNGSPDGDGSRNNPWATLDDIDAYAFSPGDSVLFERGSKWTGTFEITASGSLNSPIVFSSYGEGERPALSNPDGSNNYGNAIRISASHILIDALYIHDCGLSGPREVGGIASFNPEDHHITIQNSEFSGCRVAVRLYAHDVLITNNYMHSPGGGINQWWGPMAIVGAGYAGEISYNTIEGFLAPNNYGFDGGAIELDDEGIHINWKIHHNISRGNQGFFESYDDSECEDCTWGDIEICYNYSDDYQWFLDGPIGNNAIIENNTILRVLPANTDYNWCISLHHTIPNGSVCNNIFVLANGVTAFEWENPGDATRNNIYYSVDKSLDNPKGYTLGEGEIIVDPLFVNYADRDLHLLEGSPAIDMGKTSRYSMDLDNNPVPKGNGSDLGAFESPYFAIVPHFNITANNLTVEVDGNGSLAEDQQSIQSYMWDFGDDGTATGNTASHTYRDAGTYEITLTVLSTSGESASKTKSVSFTKPPDFIQNRWRSFNVQIQAGDPSAITVTRMGAQSSIPKLSELATLE
;
A
#
# COMPACT_ATOMS: atom_id res chain seq x y z
N MET A 1 27.55 -7.28 -4.89
CA MET A 1 27.49 -7.12 -6.37
C MET A 1 27.49 -8.42 -7.17
N LYS A 2 28.47 -9.35 -7.04
CA LYS A 2 28.45 -10.63 -7.82
C LYS A 2 27.42 -11.68 -7.35
N LYS A 3 26.96 -11.65 -6.08
CA LYS A 3 25.92 -12.54 -5.56
C LYS A 3 24.49 -12.07 -5.84
N ILE A 4 24.25 -10.75 -5.85
CA ILE A 4 22.97 -10.12 -6.25
C ILE A 4 22.65 -10.39 -7.72
N LYS A 5 23.68 -10.47 -8.58
CA LYS A 5 23.51 -10.88 -9.99
C LYS A 5 23.00 -12.32 -10.15
N ASN A 6 23.27 -13.24 -9.23
CA ASN A 6 22.81 -14.62 -9.36
C ASN A 6 21.34 -14.81 -8.92
N ILE A 7 20.85 -13.97 -8.01
CA ILE A 7 19.45 -13.99 -7.54
C ILE A 7 18.53 -13.36 -8.60
N LEU A 8 18.94 -12.23 -9.21
CA LEU A 8 18.23 -11.67 -10.37
C LEU A 8 18.21 -12.62 -11.58
N ILE A 9 19.25 -13.44 -11.76
CA ILE A 9 19.30 -14.45 -12.84
C ILE A 9 18.37 -15.64 -12.55
N LEU A 10 18.07 -15.96 -11.28
CA LEU A 10 17.19 -17.06 -10.88
C LEU A 10 15.70 -16.66 -10.86
N ILE A 11 15.38 -15.43 -10.47
CA ILE A 11 14.03 -14.85 -10.65
C ILE A 11 13.73 -14.66 -12.16
N LEU A 12 14.76 -14.33 -12.95
CA LEU A 12 14.65 -14.43 -14.41
C LEU A 12 14.46 -15.87 -14.88
N LEU A 13 14.93 -16.90 -14.18
CA LEU A 13 14.85 -18.30 -14.64
C LEU A 13 13.46 -18.92 -14.46
N ALA A 14 12.73 -18.58 -13.39
CA ALA A 14 11.31 -18.95 -13.27
C ALA A 14 10.46 -18.25 -14.34
N ASN A 15 10.75 -16.97 -14.62
CA ASN A 15 10.21 -16.25 -15.77
C ASN A 15 10.76 -16.74 -17.12
N LEU A 16 11.91 -17.44 -17.18
CA LEU A 16 12.48 -17.98 -18.42
C LEU A 16 11.70 -19.19 -18.92
N SER A 17 11.02 -19.95 -18.05
CA SER A 17 10.06 -20.98 -18.48
C SER A 17 8.94 -20.38 -19.34
N PHE A 18 8.42 -19.22 -18.91
CA PHE A 18 7.49 -18.37 -19.67
C PHE A 18 8.14 -17.78 -20.93
N LEU A 19 9.40 -17.35 -20.84
CA LEU A 19 10.18 -16.76 -21.95
C LEU A 19 10.63 -17.80 -23.02
N TYR A 20 10.50 -19.10 -22.75
CA TYR A 20 10.74 -20.18 -23.72
C TYR A 20 9.47 -20.84 -24.27
N GLY A 21 8.27 -20.37 -23.87
CA GLY A 21 6.99 -20.85 -24.42
C GLY A 21 6.81 -22.37 -24.32
N GLN A 22 7.30 -22.98 -23.24
CA GLN A 22 6.97 -24.38 -22.95
C GLN A 22 5.80 -24.42 -21.98
N PRO A 23 4.67 -25.04 -22.36
CA PRO A 23 3.52 -25.14 -21.48
C PRO A 23 3.89 -25.94 -20.23
N LEU A 24 3.43 -25.47 -19.07
CA LEU A 24 3.55 -26.18 -17.81
C LEU A 24 2.37 -27.13 -17.65
N THR A 25 2.64 -28.41 -17.36
CA THR A 25 1.60 -29.39 -17.07
C THR A 25 1.56 -29.69 -15.57
N ILE A 26 0.39 -29.57 -14.96
CA ILE A 26 0.11 -29.92 -13.56
C ILE A 26 -0.79 -31.15 -13.55
N ASP A 27 -0.34 -32.23 -12.92
CA ASP A 27 -1.13 -33.46 -12.73
C ASP A 27 -2.20 -33.25 -11.64
N LYS A 28 -3.46 -33.55 -11.95
CA LYS A 28 -4.58 -33.29 -11.03
C LYS A 28 -4.60 -34.23 -9.84
N ASP A 29 -4.18 -35.48 -9.99
CA ASP A 29 -4.14 -36.45 -8.89
C ASP A 29 -3.02 -36.10 -7.91
N GLU A 30 -1.85 -35.67 -8.43
CA GLU A 30 -0.76 -35.14 -7.61
C GLU A 30 -1.21 -33.87 -6.88
N TYR A 31 -1.84 -32.91 -7.58
CA TYR A 31 -2.33 -31.69 -6.97
C TYR A 31 -3.41 -31.96 -5.91
N ARG A 32 -4.31 -32.93 -6.16
CA ARG A 32 -5.29 -33.41 -5.20
C ARG A 32 -4.64 -33.94 -3.92
N ASP A 33 -3.58 -34.73 -4.04
CA ASP A 33 -2.85 -35.22 -2.86
C ASP A 33 -2.16 -34.09 -2.09
N LYS A 34 -1.64 -33.08 -2.79
CA LYS A 34 -1.11 -31.86 -2.19
C LYS A 34 -2.19 -31.05 -1.46
N LEU A 35 -3.39 -30.89 -2.03
CA LEU A 35 -4.52 -30.25 -1.35
C LEU A 35 -4.96 -31.01 -0.08
N LYS A 36 -4.98 -32.35 -0.12
CA LYS A 36 -5.18 -33.14 1.10
C LYS A 36 -4.06 -32.91 2.13
N GLY A 37 -2.83 -32.82 1.65
CA GLY A 37 -1.64 -32.53 2.45
C GLY A 37 -1.70 -31.16 3.12
N PHE A 38 -2.21 -30.14 2.43
CA PHE A 38 -2.50 -28.81 2.96
C PHE A 38 -3.40 -28.90 4.19
N TRP A 39 -4.60 -29.47 4.04
CA TRP A 39 -5.56 -29.58 5.15
C TRP A 39 -5.06 -30.44 6.32
N LEU A 40 -4.46 -31.60 6.04
CA LEU A 40 -3.88 -32.45 7.09
C LEU A 40 -2.73 -31.73 7.80
N GLY A 41 -1.86 -31.08 7.05
CA GLY A 41 -0.70 -30.35 7.56
C GLY A 41 -1.12 -29.18 8.46
N SER A 42 -2.08 -28.36 8.02
CA SER A 42 -2.67 -27.28 8.83
C SER A 42 -3.27 -27.84 10.11
N CYS A 43 -4.03 -28.93 10.05
CA CYS A 43 -4.63 -29.55 11.24
C CYS A 43 -3.58 -30.11 12.23
N ILE A 44 -2.56 -30.82 11.76
CA ILE A 44 -1.48 -31.33 12.62
C ILE A 44 -0.78 -30.16 13.31
N ALA A 45 -0.45 -29.12 12.55
CA ALA A 45 0.33 -28.00 13.04
C ALA A 45 -0.47 -27.12 14.00
N ASN A 46 -1.70 -26.70 13.64
CA ASN A 46 -2.60 -25.95 14.52
C ASN A 46 -2.75 -26.67 15.87
N TRP A 47 -3.26 -27.91 15.88
CA TRP A 47 -3.50 -28.63 17.15
C TRP A 47 -2.22 -28.88 17.96
N THR A 48 -1.05 -28.85 17.32
CA THR A 48 0.25 -28.92 18.00
C THR A 48 0.63 -27.56 18.60
N GLY A 49 0.47 -26.46 17.86
CA GLY A 49 0.71 -25.09 18.34
C GLY A 49 -0.23 -24.66 19.47
N LEU A 50 -1.50 -25.10 19.44
CA LEU A 50 -2.48 -24.85 20.50
C LEU A 50 -2.03 -25.35 21.89
N LYS A 51 -1.05 -26.27 21.95
CA LYS A 51 -0.49 -26.74 23.23
C LYS A 51 0.26 -25.65 23.99
N THR A 52 0.74 -24.62 23.31
CA THR A 52 1.61 -23.57 23.88
C THR A 52 1.07 -22.16 23.73
N GLU A 53 0.02 -21.97 22.93
CA GLU A 53 -0.59 -20.68 22.64
C GLU A 53 -0.85 -19.89 23.93
N GLY A 54 -0.36 -18.65 23.95
CA GLY A 54 -0.59 -17.70 25.04
C GLY A 54 0.05 -18.08 26.38
N LEU A 55 0.77 -19.20 26.50
CA LEU A 55 1.42 -19.61 27.77
C LEU A 55 2.68 -18.79 28.07
N ARG A 56 3.43 -18.42 27.03
CA ARG A 56 4.64 -17.59 27.12
C ARG A 56 4.57 -16.45 26.09
N LYS A 57 3.89 -15.37 26.49
CA LYS A 57 3.70 -14.13 25.71
C LYS A 57 4.93 -13.19 25.76
N ASP A 58 5.89 -13.51 26.62
CA ASP A 58 7.11 -12.74 26.83
C ASP A 58 8.24 -13.68 27.28
N LYS A 59 9.48 -13.20 27.24
CA LYS A 59 10.67 -13.94 27.68
C LYS A 59 10.57 -14.34 29.17
N PRO A 60 11.12 -15.50 29.55
CA PRO A 60 11.78 -16.49 28.68
C PRO A 60 10.77 -17.35 27.93
N TYR A 61 10.90 -17.42 26.60
CA TYR A 61 10.11 -18.30 25.74
C TYR A 61 10.49 -19.78 25.91
N PHE A 62 9.72 -20.70 25.32
CA PHE A 62 10.05 -22.12 25.35
C PHE A 62 11.34 -22.41 24.55
N THR A 63 11.94 -23.56 24.80
CA THR A 63 13.20 -24.00 24.20
C THR A 63 13.07 -25.45 23.73
N ASP A 64 14.05 -25.94 22.98
CA ASP A 64 14.12 -27.36 22.60
C ASP A 64 14.11 -28.30 23.81
N GLU A 65 14.57 -27.84 24.99
CA GLU A 65 14.50 -28.60 26.24
C GLU A 65 13.06 -28.78 26.77
N ASP A 66 12.14 -27.92 26.36
CA ASP A 66 10.73 -27.95 26.77
C ASP A 66 9.89 -28.91 25.90
N TRP A 67 10.40 -29.35 24.75
CA TRP A 67 9.71 -30.34 23.90
C TRP A 67 9.64 -31.72 24.57
N ASN A 68 8.49 -32.40 24.44
CA ASN A 68 8.11 -33.61 25.19
C ASN A 68 8.08 -33.44 26.72
N THR A 69 7.88 -32.22 27.23
CA THR A 69 7.66 -31.96 28.66
C THR A 69 6.20 -31.60 28.95
N ASN A 70 5.78 -31.68 30.21
CA ASN A 70 4.40 -31.45 30.65
C ASN A 70 4.07 -29.97 30.91
N GLN A 71 4.58 -29.07 30.07
CA GLN A 71 4.46 -27.62 30.24
C GLN A 71 3.41 -26.96 29.33
N GLY A 72 2.71 -27.73 28.50
CA GLY A 72 1.63 -27.25 27.65
C GLY A 72 0.29 -27.19 28.39
N HIS A 73 -0.76 -26.81 27.66
CA HIS A 73 -2.13 -26.72 28.18
C HIS A 73 -2.66 -28.08 28.66
N GLU A 74 -3.19 -28.12 29.89
CA GLU A 74 -3.68 -29.36 30.52
C GLU A 74 -4.86 -30.00 29.75
N TRP A 75 -5.74 -29.17 29.17
CA TRP A 75 -6.91 -29.63 28.42
C TRP A 75 -6.55 -30.33 27.09
N LEU A 76 -5.30 -30.17 26.62
CA LEU A 76 -4.71 -30.86 25.47
C LEU A 76 -3.72 -31.98 25.87
N GLY A 77 -3.74 -32.39 27.14
CA GLY A 77 -2.90 -33.47 27.66
C GLY A 77 -1.58 -33.04 28.29
N ALA A 78 -1.34 -31.73 28.46
CA ALA A 78 -0.18 -31.09 29.10
C ALA A 78 1.20 -31.31 28.44
N TYR A 79 1.41 -32.36 27.65
CA TYR A 79 2.67 -32.57 26.93
C TYR A 79 2.77 -31.64 25.71
N ILE A 80 3.94 -31.03 25.51
CA ILE A 80 4.29 -30.29 24.28
C ILE A 80 4.89 -31.30 23.29
N ASP A 81 4.07 -31.85 22.41
CA ASP A 81 4.41 -32.85 21.39
C ASP A 81 3.44 -32.78 20.21
N PHE A 82 3.74 -33.50 19.12
CA PHE A 82 2.86 -33.52 17.94
C PHE A 82 1.50 -34.15 18.23
N VAL A 83 0.44 -33.52 17.73
CA VAL A 83 -0.90 -34.11 17.69
C VAL A 83 -1.08 -34.89 16.40
N LEU A 84 -1.05 -36.23 16.47
CA LEU A 84 -1.10 -37.11 15.29
C LEU A 84 -2.26 -38.12 15.29
N ASP A 85 -2.74 -38.51 16.48
CA ASP A 85 -3.74 -39.58 16.65
C ASP A 85 -5.12 -39.03 16.98
N LYS A 86 -5.74 -38.35 16.02
CA LYS A 86 -7.15 -37.96 16.06
C LYS A 86 -7.99 -38.84 15.15
N GLU A 87 -9.11 -39.35 15.68
CA GLU A 87 -10.12 -40.01 14.85
C GLU A 87 -10.88 -39.00 13.99
N ILE A 88 -11.06 -37.77 14.48
CA ILE A 88 -11.70 -36.65 13.80
C ILE A 88 -10.89 -35.37 14.13
N TRP A 89 -10.55 -34.60 13.11
CA TRP A 89 -9.95 -33.27 13.25
C TRP A 89 -11.07 -32.27 13.48
N GLY A 90 -11.16 -31.72 14.69
CA GLY A 90 -12.09 -30.63 14.96
C GLY A 90 -11.58 -29.36 14.28
N ALA A 91 -12.46 -28.64 13.59
CA ALA A 91 -12.18 -27.31 13.07
C ALA A 91 -11.87 -26.35 14.21
N ASP A 92 -11.08 -25.32 13.94
CA ASP A 92 -10.68 -24.26 14.85
C ASP A 92 -10.67 -22.93 14.08
N ASP A 93 -10.66 -21.78 14.75
CA ASP A 93 -10.77 -20.49 14.03
C ASP A 93 -9.66 -20.28 13.01
N ASP A 94 -8.51 -20.88 13.31
CA ASP A 94 -7.34 -21.02 12.46
C ASP A 94 -7.55 -21.83 11.16
N THR A 95 -8.48 -22.79 11.11
CA THR A 95 -8.70 -23.66 9.93
C THR A 95 -10.11 -23.57 9.37
N ASP A 96 -11.03 -22.90 10.04
CA ASP A 96 -12.43 -22.87 9.67
C ASP A 96 -12.81 -21.71 8.74
N ILE A 97 -12.10 -20.58 8.78
CA ILE A 97 -12.36 -19.44 7.90
C ILE A 97 -12.01 -19.79 6.45
N GLU A 98 -10.92 -20.52 6.20
CA GLU A 98 -10.60 -21.04 4.86
C GLU A 98 -11.69 -21.98 4.34
N TYR A 99 -12.29 -22.78 5.23
CA TYR A 99 -13.42 -23.64 4.88
C TYR A 99 -14.66 -22.81 4.52
N ILE A 100 -14.94 -21.71 5.24
CA ILE A 100 -16.02 -20.76 4.90
C ILE A 100 -15.77 -20.18 3.51
N TYR A 101 -14.55 -19.71 3.22
CA TYR A 101 -14.22 -19.15 1.90
C TYR A 101 -14.36 -20.19 0.79
N GLN A 102 -13.90 -21.42 1.01
CA GLN A 102 -14.11 -22.51 0.06
C GLN A 102 -15.62 -22.74 -0.18
N SER A 103 -16.41 -22.87 0.88
CA SER A 103 -17.87 -23.04 0.79
C SER A 103 -18.57 -21.86 0.11
N ALA A 104 -18.08 -20.65 0.32
CA ALA A 104 -18.58 -19.45 -0.35
C ALA A 104 -18.40 -19.56 -1.87
N MET A 105 -17.19 -19.90 -2.31
CA MET A 105 -16.88 -20.09 -3.74
C MET A 105 -17.73 -21.21 -4.36
N GLU A 106 -17.92 -22.31 -3.64
CA GLU A 106 -18.80 -23.41 -4.06
C GLU A 106 -20.27 -22.96 -4.18
N THR A 107 -20.76 -22.21 -3.19
CA THR A 107 -22.16 -21.75 -3.10
C THR A 107 -22.50 -20.77 -4.23
N TYR A 108 -21.60 -19.82 -4.48
CA TYR A 108 -21.79 -18.80 -5.51
C TYR A 108 -21.25 -19.20 -6.88
N ASN A 109 -20.57 -20.36 -6.98
CA ASN A 109 -19.94 -20.86 -8.20
C ASN A 109 -18.98 -19.83 -8.85
N THR A 110 -18.22 -19.14 -8.01
CA THR A 110 -17.22 -18.13 -8.38
C THR A 110 -15.92 -18.37 -7.60
N TYR A 111 -14.78 -18.03 -8.16
CA TYR A 111 -13.49 -17.99 -7.47
C TYR A 111 -13.12 -16.59 -6.98
N LEU A 112 -13.78 -15.56 -7.49
CA LEU A 112 -13.65 -14.16 -7.07
C LEU A 112 -14.87 -13.79 -6.24
N LEU A 113 -14.69 -13.69 -4.91
CA LEU A 113 -15.78 -13.41 -3.97
C LEU A 113 -15.97 -11.90 -3.81
N SER A 114 -17.20 -11.42 -3.98
CA SER A 114 -17.55 -10.04 -3.65
C SER A 114 -17.69 -9.83 -2.14
N GLY A 115 -17.59 -8.58 -1.68
CA GLY A 115 -17.75 -8.24 -0.25
C GLY A 115 -19.11 -8.66 0.31
N ASP A 116 -20.18 -8.56 -0.48
CA ASP A 116 -21.51 -9.05 -0.12
C ASP A 116 -21.57 -10.56 0.02
N GLN A 117 -20.93 -11.29 -0.88
CA GLN A 117 -20.87 -12.76 -0.82
C GLN A 117 -20.11 -13.23 0.43
N ILE A 118 -18.98 -12.59 0.75
CA ILE A 118 -18.22 -12.87 1.98
C ILE A 118 -19.09 -12.60 3.20
N ARG A 119 -19.70 -11.41 3.29
CA ARG A 119 -20.59 -11.03 4.39
C ARG A 119 -21.73 -12.03 4.58
N ASN A 120 -22.42 -12.39 3.50
CA ASN A 120 -23.55 -13.30 3.57
C ASN A 120 -23.13 -14.70 4.06
N GLN A 121 -21.97 -15.19 3.65
CA GLN A 121 -21.44 -16.48 4.08
C GLN A 121 -21.03 -16.48 5.55
N TRP A 122 -20.38 -15.40 6.00
CA TRP A 122 -20.06 -15.23 7.42
C TRP A 122 -21.33 -15.18 8.28
N LEU A 123 -22.33 -14.39 7.89
CA LEU A 123 -23.60 -14.28 8.63
C LEU A 123 -24.42 -15.57 8.66
N GLU A 124 -24.32 -16.41 7.63
CA GLU A 124 -25.00 -17.70 7.59
C GLU A 124 -24.33 -18.75 8.48
N HIS A 125 -22.98 -18.76 8.51
CA HIS A 125 -22.20 -19.87 9.07
C HIS A 125 -21.52 -19.58 10.41
N ILE A 126 -21.49 -18.33 10.86
CA ILE A 126 -20.92 -17.94 12.16
C ILE A 126 -22.06 -17.60 13.12
N SER A 127 -22.00 -18.16 14.33
CA SER A 127 -22.99 -17.91 15.38
C SER A 127 -22.97 -16.44 15.81
N ALA A 128 -24.16 -15.84 15.94
CA ALA A 128 -24.32 -14.52 16.55
C ALA A 128 -24.27 -14.56 18.09
N GLU A 129 -24.42 -15.74 18.70
CA GLU A 129 -24.36 -15.94 20.16
C GLU A 129 -22.92 -16.21 20.63
N GLU A 130 -22.56 -15.75 21.84
CA GLU A 130 -21.24 -15.95 22.45
C GLU A 130 -20.85 -17.44 22.58
N GLU A 131 -19.52 -17.68 22.57
CA GLU A 131 -18.82 -18.91 22.13
C GLU A 131 -18.90 -19.14 20.60
N ASN A 132 -18.75 -18.07 19.81
CA ASN A 132 -18.72 -18.12 18.34
C ASN A 132 -17.35 -18.46 17.74
N TYR A 133 -16.31 -18.69 18.55
CA TYR A 133 -14.94 -18.98 18.10
C TYR A 133 -14.44 -17.99 17.05
N LEU A 134 -14.69 -16.70 17.26
CA LEU A 134 -13.97 -15.62 16.60
C LEU A 134 -13.26 -14.81 17.66
N TRP A 135 -12.14 -14.21 17.28
CA TRP A 135 -11.37 -13.34 18.14
C TRP A 135 -11.06 -12.04 17.41
N VAL A 136 -10.66 -11.01 18.17
CA VAL A 136 -9.93 -9.84 17.69
C VAL A 136 -10.53 -9.21 16.42
N SER A 137 -9.85 -9.29 15.26
CA SER A 137 -10.28 -8.60 14.05
C SER A 137 -11.40 -9.35 13.33
N ASN A 138 -11.37 -10.69 13.35
CA ASN A 138 -12.44 -11.55 12.86
C ASN A 138 -13.77 -11.23 13.57
N GLU A 139 -13.77 -11.16 14.90
CA GLU A 139 -14.97 -10.84 15.67
C GLU A 139 -15.47 -9.41 15.39
N THR A 140 -14.54 -8.45 15.32
CA THR A 140 -14.87 -7.06 15.00
C THR A 140 -15.51 -6.95 13.61
N ALA A 141 -14.92 -7.57 12.60
CA ALA A 141 -15.44 -7.60 11.23
C ALA A 141 -16.83 -8.24 11.16
N PHE A 142 -17.03 -9.38 11.83
CA PHE A 142 -18.33 -10.04 11.88
C PHE A 142 -19.42 -9.15 12.52
N ASN A 143 -19.09 -8.45 13.61
CA ASN A 143 -20.02 -7.51 14.26
C ASN A 143 -20.34 -6.32 13.35
N LEU A 144 -19.35 -5.78 12.62
CA LEU A 144 -19.57 -4.72 11.62
C LEU A 144 -20.50 -5.18 10.48
N MET A 145 -20.29 -6.40 9.97
CA MET A 145 -21.17 -7.00 8.95
C MET A 145 -22.61 -7.14 9.41
N ARG A 146 -22.79 -7.59 10.66
CA ARG A 146 -24.10 -7.87 11.25
C ARG A 146 -24.85 -6.60 11.65
N GLU A 147 -24.17 -5.68 12.31
CA GLU A 147 -24.80 -4.54 13.00
C GLU A 147 -24.77 -3.25 12.19
N LYS A 148 -23.76 -3.10 11.32
CA LYS A 148 -23.56 -1.92 10.47
C LYS A 148 -23.78 -2.19 8.98
N MET A 149 -24.04 -3.45 8.62
CA MET A 149 -24.21 -3.88 7.23
C MET A 149 -22.99 -3.57 6.35
N LEU A 150 -21.80 -3.44 6.94
CA LEU A 150 -20.57 -3.20 6.19
C LEU A 150 -20.09 -4.49 5.53
N THR A 151 -19.47 -4.36 4.36
CA THR A 151 -18.83 -5.45 3.63
C THR A 151 -17.31 -5.22 3.54
N PRO A 152 -16.50 -6.26 3.33
CA PRO A 152 -15.11 -6.07 2.93
C PRO A 152 -15.04 -5.19 1.67
N PRO A 153 -14.05 -4.28 1.58
CA PRO A 153 -12.90 -4.16 2.50
C PRO A 153 -13.15 -3.23 3.70
N LEU A 154 -14.36 -2.70 3.89
CA LEU A 154 -14.66 -1.73 4.96
C LEU A 154 -14.53 -2.32 6.36
N THR A 155 -14.79 -3.62 6.50
CA THR A 155 -14.69 -4.34 7.76
C THR A 155 -13.26 -4.44 8.31
N SER A 156 -12.24 -4.15 7.51
CA SER A 156 -10.84 -4.05 7.94
C SER A 156 -10.32 -2.61 8.03
N MET A 157 -11.10 -1.60 7.64
CA MET A 157 -10.60 -0.23 7.64
C MET A 157 -10.36 0.27 9.08
N PRO A 158 -9.23 0.93 9.38
CA PRO A 158 -8.89 1.41 10.73
C PRO A 158 -9.97 2.26 11.40
N TYR A 159 -10.78 2.94 10.58
CA TYR A 159 -11.89 3.76 11.06
C TYR A 159 -13.02 2.92 11.68
N PHE A 160 -13.29 1.73 11.14
CA PHE A 160 -14.39 0.87 11.58
C PHE A 160 -13.92 -0.26 12.49
N ASN A 161 -12.73 -0.80 12.24
CA ASN A 161 -12.17 -1.92 12.96
C ASN A 161 -10.88 -1.47 13.65
N GLU A 162 -10.88 -1.43 14.98
CA GLU A 162 -9.70 -1.04 15.77
C GLU A 162 -8.61 -2.11 15.82
N ASN A 163 -8.94 -3.35 15.43
CA ASN A 163 -8.08 -4.53 15.43
C ASN A 163 -7.52 -4.86 14.02
N TRP A 164 -7.61 -3.93 13.08
CA TRP A 164 -7.22 -4.08 11.68
C TRP A 164 -5.76 -4.52 11.44
N GLU A 165 -4.84 -4.24 12.37
CA GLU A 165 -3.41 -4.60 12.28
C GLU A 165 -3.08 -5.91 13.03
N MET A 166 -4.10 -6.70 13.40
CA MET A 166 -3.92 -7.98 14.11
C MET A 166 -3.72 -9.15 13.14
N ILE A 167 -3.37 -10.31 13.69
CA ILE A 167 -2.90 -11.46 12.92
C ILE A 167 -3.97 -12.14 12.06
N ASP A 168 -5.27 -11.93 12.30
CA ASP A 168 -6.39 -12.75 11.85
C ASP A 168 -6.46 -13.14 10.35
N ALA A 169 -5.95 -12.30 9.44
CA ALA A 169 -5.93 -12.62 8.00
C ALA A 169 -4.75 -13.52 7.58
N GLN A 170 -3.69 -13.56 8.40
CA GLN A 170 -2.68 -14.60 8.32
C GLN A 170 -3.39 -15.93 8.60
N LEU A 171 -2.99 -17.01 7.96
CA LEU A 171 -3.54 -18.36 8.07
C LEU A 171 -4.98 -18.65 7.59
N THR A 172 -5.78 -17.61 7.34
CA THR A 172 -7.18 -17.75 6.93
C THR A 172 -7.40 -17.53 5.43
N THR A 173 -6.34 -17.32 4.66
CA THR A 173 -6.43 -16.87 3.25
C THR A 173 -5.48 -17.60 2.28
N GLU A 174 -4.64 -18.50 2.78
CA GLU A 174 -3.59 -19.22 2.06
C GLU A 174 -4.16 -20.12 0.96
N ILE A 175 -5.38 -20.64 1.17
CA ILE A 175 -6.13 -21.41 0.17
C ILE A 175 -6.26 -20.68 -1.17
N PHE A 176 -6.33 -19.35 -1.18
CA PHE A 176 -6.40 -18.56 -2.42
C PHE A 176 -5.07 -18.60 -3.20
N GLY A 177 -3.94 -18.82 -2.53
CA GLY A 177 -2.68 -19.14 -3.19
C GLY A 177 -2.76 -20.43 -3.99
N LEU A 178 -3.46 -21.44 -3.45
CA LEU A 178 -3.62 -22.74 -4.08
C LEU A 178 -4.68 -22.75 -5.19
N LEU A 179 -5.54 -21.74 -5.28
CA LEU A 179 -6.49 -21.53 -6.39
C LEU A 179 -5.81 -21.11 -7.69
N ALA A 180 -4.75 -20.31 -7.58
CA ALA A 180 -4.01 -19.75 -8.71
C ALA A 180 -2.59 -20.34 -8.76
N PRO A 181 -2.45 -21.66 -9.05
CA PRO A 181 -1.14 -22.29 -9.08
C PRO A 181 -0.22 -21.50 -9.99
N THR A 182 1.03 -21.30 -9.59
CA THR A 182 2.08 -20.68 -10.41
C THR A 182 1.96 -19.17 -10.59
N ASN A 183 0.83 -18.56 -10.20
CA ASN A 183 0.51 -17.18 -10.48
C ASN A 183 0.23 -16.37 -9.20
N PRO A 184 1.28 -15.86 -8.52
CA PRO A 184 1.13 -15.08 -7.30
C PRO A 184 0.31 -13.82 -7.44
N ALA A 185 0.39 -13.15 -8.60
CA ALA A 185 -0.32 -11.90 -8.81
C ALA A 185 -1.84 -12.15 -8.85
N LEU A 186 -2.27 -13.21 -9.54
CA LEU A 186 -3.67 -13.64 -9.53
C LEU A 186 -4.11 -14.14 -8.14
N ALA A 187 -3.25 -14.88 -7.43
CA ALA A 187 -3.57 -15.28 -6.05
C ALA A 187 -3.83 -14.07 -5.12
N LEU A 188 -3.07 -12.99 -5.28
CA LEU A 188 -3.30 -11.74 -4.53
C LEU A 188 -4.61 -11.04 -4.92
N GLU A 189 -5.00 -11.09 -6.19
CA GLU A 189 -6.27 -10.57 -6.67
C GLU A 189 -7.44 -11.35 -6.05
N LEU A 190 -7.42 -12.69 -6.16
CA LEU A 190 -8.47 -13.55 -5.61
C LEU A 190 -8.60 -13.44 -4.08
N SER A 191 -7.49 -13.20 -3.39
CA SER A 191 -7.45 -13.07 -1.93
C SER A 191 -7.66 -11.65 -1.43
N TYR A 192 -7.75 -10.63 -2.29
CA TYR A 192 -7.79 -9.24 -1.85
C TYR A 192 -8.95 -8.97 -0.88
N LEU A 193 -10.20 -9.24 -1.28
CA LEU A 193 -11.35 -9.04 -0.39
C LEU A 193 -11.37 -10.00 0.81
N PRO A 194 -11.04 -11.29 0.67
CA PRO A 194 -10.83 -12.19 1.82
C PRO A 194 -9.85 -11.65 2.86
N ILE A 195 -8.65 -11.21 2.46
CA ILE A 195 -7.66 -10.58 3.36
C ILE A 195 -8.23 -9.28 3.95
N ARG A 196 -8.81 -8.43 3.10
CA ARG A 196 -9.43 -7.16 3.50
C ARG A 196 -10.73 -7.31 4.29
N THR A 197 -11.12 -8.53 4.62
CA THR A 197 -12.18 -8.76 5.60
C THR A 197 -11.74 -8.31 6.98
N THR A 198 -10.48 -8.56 7.35
CA THR A 198 -9.96 -8.30 8.70
C THR A 198 -8.63 -7.56 8.75
N ALA A 199 -7.87 -7.51 7.65
CA ALA A 199 -6.54 -6.93 7.64
C ALA A 199 -6.42 -5.67 6.76
N TYR A 200 -5.64 -4.70 7.25
CA TYR A 200 -5.28 -3.48 6.54
C TYR A 200 -3.80 -3.13 6.77
N SER A 201 -3.15 -2.42 5.84
CA SER A 201 -1.72 -2.08 5.88
C SER A 201 -0.78 -3.28 6.11
N HIS A 202 -0.10 -3.39 7.26
CA HIS A 202 0.98 -4.36 7.46
C HIS A 202 0.46 -5.76 7.74
N SER A 203 -0.66 -5.92 8.45
CA SER A 203 -1.33 -7.22 8.58
C SER A 203 -1.77 -7.77 7.22
N MET A 204 -2.22 -6.91 6.30
CA MET A 204 -2.53 -7.28 4.91
C MET A 204 -1.27 -7.77 4.20
N TYR A 205 -0.15 -7.04 4.29
CA TYR A 205 1.12 -7.45 3.68
C TYR A 205 1.64 -8.79 4.22
N ALA A 206 1.43 -9.09 5.50
CA ALA A 206 1.79 -10.38 6.09
C ALA A 206 0.98 -11.54 5.48
N ALA A 207 -0.35 -11.39 5.37
CA ALA A 207 -1.22 -12.38 4.72
C ALA A 207 -0.87 -12.57 3.23
N GLN A 208 -0.64 -11.47 2.50
CA GLN A 208 -0.22 -11.49 1.10
C GLN A 208 1.09 -12.28 0.91
N PHE A 209 2.06 -12.12 1.81
CA PHE A 209 3.32 -12.86 1.78
C PHE A 209 3.07 -14.39 1.81
N TYR A 210 2.18 -14.86 2.70
CA TYR A 210 1.86 -16.29 2.79
C TYR A 210 1.07 -16.80 1.58
N VAL A 211 0.07 -16.05 1.11
CA VAL A 211 -0.69 -16.38 -0.11
C VAL A 211 0.24 -16.57 -1.32
N ILE A 212 1.21 -15.67 -1.50
CA ILE A 212 2.20 -15.77 -2.58
C ILE A 212 3.04 -17.04 -2.47
N MET A 213 3.51 -17.36 -1.26
CA MET A 213 4.27 -18.59 -1.04
C MET A 213 3.48 -19.84 -1.42
N HIS A 214 2.18 -19.88 -1.10
CA HIS A 214 1.29 -20.99 -1.46
C HIS A 214 1.10 -21.10 -2.98
N ALA A 215 0.91 -19.98 -3.69
CA ALA A 215 0.85 -19.98 -5.15
C ALA A 215 2.13 -20.52 -5.80
N LEU A 216 3.29 -20.08 -5.31
CA LEU A 216 4.60 -20.50 -5.82
C LEU A 216 4.96 -21.95 -5.47
N ALA A 217 4.41 -22.51 -4.40
CA ALA A 217 4.69 -23.89 -3.98
C ALA A 217 4.31 -24.93 -5.04
N SER A 218 3.39 -24.59 -5.94
CA SER A 218 2.99 -25.43 -7.08
C SER A 218 4.06 -25.58 -8.17
N ILE A 219 5.03 -24.66 -8.25
CA ILE A 219 6.09 -24.62 -9.29
C ILE A 219 7.51 -24.71 -8.77
N VAL A 220 7.66 -24.86 -7.46
CA VAL A 220 8.98 -24.92 -6.86
C VAL A 220 9.77 -26.10 -7.42
N ASP A 221 11.02 -25.85 -7.83
CA ASP A 221 11.86 -26.87 -8.47
C ASP A 221 12.09 -28.05 -7.52
N SER A 222 11.58 -29.21 -7.90
CA SER A 222 11.65 -30.44 -7.11
C SER A 222 13.07 -30.99 -6.99
N GLU A 223 14.00 -30.56 -7.83
CA GLU A 223 15.43 -30.94 -7.76
C GLU A 223 16.20 -30.11 -6.73
N MET A 224 15.65 -28.98 -6.26
CA MET A 224 16.24 -28.19 -5.17
C MET A 224 16.13 -28.91 -3.83
N SER A 225 17.09 -28.67 -2.94
CA SER A 225 16.96 -29.13 -1.55
C SER A 225 15.76 -28.45 -0.90
N ARG A 226 15.05 -29.12 0.02
CA ARG A 226 13.88 -28.56 0.71
C ARG A 226 14.17 -27.19 1.36
N ARG A 227 15.38 -27.04 1.92
CA ARG A 227 15.93 -25.78 2.42
C ARG A 227 15.93 -24.69 1.35
N ASP A 228 16.51 -24.97 0.19
CA ASP A 228 16.64 -23.97 -0.87
C ASP A 228 15.27 -23.66 -1.51
N GLN A 229 14.36 -24.64 -1.56
CA GLN A 229 12.97 -24.44 -2.02
C GLN A 229 12.26 -23.39 -1.14
N VAL A 230 12.29 -23.57 0.18
CA VAL A 230 11.66 -22.64 1.13
C VAL A 230 12.30 -21.26 1.08
N LEU A 231 13.63 -21.18 0.95
CA LEU A 231 14.32 -19.90 0.79
C LEU A 231 13.88 -19.19 -0.49
N TRP A 232 13.75 -19.92 -1.60
CA TRP A 232 13.29 -19.37 -2.87
C TRP A 232 11.85 -18.88 -2.80
N LEU A 233 10.94 -19.65 -2.17
CA LEU A 233 9.55 -19.24 -1.96
C LEU A 233 9.48 -17.94 -1.16
N ALA A 234 10.19 -17.88 -0.04
CA ALA A 234 10.18 -16.72 0.86
C ALA A 234 10.86 -15.48 0.23
N ASP A 235 11.99 -15.66 -0.47
CA ASP A 235 12.65 -14.58 -1.23
C ASP A 235 11.74 -14.01 -2.31
N SER A 236 11.01 -14.89 -3.00
CA SER A 236 10.10 -14.48 -4.08
C SER A 236 8.86 -13.77 -3.52
N ALA A 237 8.29 -14.25 -2.41
CA ALA A 237 7.19 -13.55 -1.74
C ALA A 237 7.59 -12.16 -1.26
N ARG A 238 8.80 -12.00 -0.71
CA ARG A 238 9.33 -10.72 -0.25
C ARG A 238 9.35 -9.65 -1.34
N THR A 239 9.54 -10.00 -2.62
CA THR A 239 9.61 -8.99 -3.70
C THR A 239 8.29 -8.28 -3.99
N TYR A 240 7.17 -8.81 -3.51
CA TYR A 240 5.85 -8.20 -3.66
C TYR A 240 5.50 -7.26 -2.49
N ILE A 241 6.23 -7.32 -1.39
CA ILE A 241 5.92 -6.54 -0.18
C ILE A 241 6.61 -5.17 -0.26
N PRO A 242 5.90 -4.05 0.00
CA PRO A 242 6.49 -2.71 -0.05
C PRO A 242 7.69 -2.54 0.89
N GLU A 243 8.77 -1.92 0.40
CA GLU A 243 10.00 -1.68 1.17
C GLU A 243 9.79 -0.81 2.43
N SER A 244 8.75 0.02 2.44
CA SER A 244 8.37 0.84 3.59
C SER A 244 7.77 0.00 4.74
N SER A 245 7.26 -1.20 4.46
CA SER A 245 6.56 -2.04 5.43
C SER A 245 7.50 -2.64 6.50
N PHE A 246 7.07 -2.66 7.76
CA PHE A 246 7.81 -3.40 8.79
C PHE A 246 7.83 -4.91 8.54
N ILE A 247 6.84 -5.48 7.83
CA ILE A 247 6.83 -6.90 7.42
C ILE A 247 8.03 -7.22 6.51
N ALA A 248 8.27 -6.36 5.51
CA ALA A 248 9.41 -6.47 4.60
C ALA A 248 10.75 -6.40 5.37
N LYS A 249 10.87 -5.41 6.28
CA LYS A 249 12.06 -5.21 7.09
C LYS A 249 12.31 -6.34 8.09
N MET A 250 11.26 -6.86 8.73
CA MET A 250 11.32 -8.01 9.64
C MET A 250 11.79 -9.26 8.91
N TYR A 251 11.23 -9.57 7.73
CA TYR A 251 11.71 -10.67 6.90
C TYR A 251 13.21 -10.52 6.58
N ASP A 252 13.62 -9.35 6.09
CA ASP A 252 15.01 -9.09 5.73
C ASP A 252 15.95 -9.21 6.93
N TRP A 253 15.51 -8.76 8.10
CA TRP A 253 16.24 -8.89 9.35
C TRP A 253 16.44 -10.36 9.73
N VAL A 254 15.37 -11.15 9.80
CA VAL A 254 15.44 -12.58 10.18
C VAL A 254 16.26 -13.35 9.16
N ARG A 255 16.06 -13.07 7.86
CA ARG A 255 16.84 -13.67 6.78
C ARG A 255 18.32 -13.35 6.89
N ASN A 256 18.69 -12.13 7.25
CA ASN A 256 20.08 -11.75 7.46
C ASN A 256 20.69 -12.47 8.66
N GLU A 257 19.97 -12.62 9.77
CA GLU A 257 20.43 -13.38 10.94
C GLU A 257 20.59 -14.87 10.61
N TYR A 258 19.65 -15.46 9.87
CA TYR A 258 19.76 -16.83 9.37
C TYR A 258 21.02 -17.05 8.51
N ILE A 259 21.34 -16.12 7.60
CA ILE A 259 22.56 -16.21 6.75
C ILE A 259 23.85 -16.06 7.57
N LYS A 260 23.83 -15.28 8.66
CA LYS A 260 24.98 -15.12 9.57
C LYS A 260 25.17 -16.34 10.45
N SER A 261 24.08 -17.03 10.81
CA SER A 261 24.16 -18.23 11.61
C SER A 261 24.93 -19.34 10.90
N THR A 262 25.80 -20.01 11.65
CA THR A 262 26.52 -21.20 11.17
C THR A 262 25.86 -22.51 11.61
N ASN A 263 24.81 -22.42 12.44
CA ASN A 263 24.12 -23.55 13.03
C ASN A 263 22.61 -23.28 13.10
N LYS A 264 21.81 -24.14 12.45
CA LYS A 264 20.36 -23.99 12.43
C LYS A 264 19.68 -24.23 13.78
N ASP A 265 20.39 -24.78 14.76
CA ASP A 265 19.86 -24.90 16.12
C ASP A 265 20.01 -23.59 16.94
N ASP A 266 20.58 -22.53 16.34
CA ASP A 266 20.68 -21.21 16.97
C ASP A 266 19.35 -20.40 16.90
N TRP A 267 18.24 -21.05 16.54
CA TRP A 267 16.94 -20.40 16.32
C TRP A 267 16.43 -19.67 17.57
N GLU A 268 16.67 -20.19 18.77
CA GLU A 268 16.30 -19.57 20.04
C GLU A 268 17.00 -18.22 20.24
N LEU A 269 18.29 -18.15 19.89
CA LEU A 269 19.09 -16.93 19.98
C LEU A 269 18.57 -15.86 19.03
N VAL A 270 18.17 -16.27 17.81
CA VAL A 270 17.65 -15.34 16.81
C VAL A 270 16.23 -14.88 17.14
N ARG A 271 15.37 -15.78 17.65
CA ARG A 271 14.04 -15.40 18.17
C ARG A 271 14.16 -14.40 19.32
N ASP A 272 15.01 -14.68 20.29
CA ASP A 272 15.18 -13.79 21.45
C ASP A 272 15.78 -12.44 21.02
N ALA A 273 16.72 -12.43 20.07
CA ALA A 273 17.24 -11.20 19.48
C ALA A 273 16.20 -10.43 18.67
N PHE A 274 15.28 -11.12 17.98
CA PHE A 274 14.15 -10.49 17.29
C PHE A 274 13.24 -9.78 18.29
N HIS A 275 12.90 -10.45 19.39
CA HIS A 275 12.13 -9.86 20.47
C HIS A 275 12.80 -8.59 21.02
N ASP A 276 14.09 -8.64 21.35
CA ASP A 276 14.83 -7.48 21.85
C ASP A 276 14.82 -6.30 20.86
N TYR A 277 14.91 -6.60 19.56
CA TYR A 277 15.02 -5.59 18.51
C TYR A 277 13.68 -4.95 18.15
N TYR A 278 12.64 -5.76 17.90
CA TYR A 278 11.34 -5.29 17.44
C TYR A 278 10.34 -5.07 18.59
N ILE A 279 10.18 -6.03 19.49
CA ILE A 279 9.13 -6.00 20.52
C ILE A 279 9.52 -5.06 21.66
N GLU A 280 10.71 -5.22 22.25
CA GLU A 280 11.21 -4.30 23.29
C GLU A 280 11.81 -3.01 22.71
N GLY A 281 12.48 -3.13 21.55
CA GLY A 281 13.25 -2.04 20.96
C GLY A 281 12.46 -1.06 20.09
N GLY A 282 11.27 -1.44 19.61
CA GLY A 282 10.44 -0.60 18.73
C GLY A 282 11.12 -0.24 17.40
N ALA A 283 11.97 -1.13 16.86
CA ALA A 283 12.67 -0.88 15.61
C ALA A 283 11.70 -0.73 14.41
N ASP A 284 12.12 0.03 13.41
CA ASP A 284 11.39 0.26 12.15
C ASP A 284 9.97 0.83 12.33
N ASP A 285 9.76 1.61 13.40
CA ASP A 285 8.47 2.21 13.78
C ASP A 285 7.37 1.16 14.07
N TYR A 286 7.76 -0.07 14.41
CA TYR A 286 6.84 -1.16 14.71
C TYR A 286 6.11 -0.95 16.05
N PRO A 287 4.76 -0.83 16.06
CA PRO A 287 4.00 -0.50 17.25
C PRO A 287 3.45 -1.76 17.93
N TYR A 288 4.32 -2.65 18.46
CA TYR A 288 3.85 -3.87 19.15
C TYR A 288 2.79 -3.54 20.22
N THR A 289 1.64 -4.20 20.13
CA THR A 289 0.51 -3.96 21.03
C THR A 289 0.18 -5.15 21.91
N GLU A 290 0.04 -6.34 21.32
CA GLU A 290 -0.47 -7.54 21.99
C GLU A 290 0.19 -8.82 21.46
N PHE A 291 -0.01 -9.94 22.15
CA PHE A 291 0.60 -11.24 21.78
C PHE A 291 0.06 -11.83 20.47
N TYR A 292 -1.08 -11.35 19.98
CA TYR A 292 -1.71 -11.70 18.69
C TYR A 292 -1.50 -10.61 17.62
N ASP A 293 -0.52 -9.71 17.83
CA ASP A 293 -0.15 -8.68 16.85
C ASP A 293 0.45 -9.32 15.58
N CYS A 294 0.16 -8.74 14.40
CA CYS A 294 0.58 -9.29 13.12
C CYS A 294 2.10 -9.40 12.95
N GLY A 295 2.88 -8.41 13.41
CA GLY A 295 4.30 -8.29 13.12
C GLY A 295 5.16 -9.25 13.93
N SER A 296 4.85 -9.41 15.21
CA SER A 296 5.60 -10.29 16.11
C SER A 296 5.45 -11.75 15.72
N ASN A 297 4.22 -12.16 15.42
CA ASN A 297 3.90 -13.51 14.99
C ASN A 297 4.43 -13.79 13.57
N PHE A 298 4.39 -12.81 12.65
CA PHE A 298 5.09 -12.91 11.37
C PHE A 298 6.60 -13.12 11.57
N GLY A 299 7.26 -12.30 12.40
CA GLY A 299 8.69 -12.45 12.66
C GLY A 299 9.07 -13.82 13.21
N PHE A 300 8.32 -14.31 14.20
CA PHE A 300 8.52 -15.64 14.78
C PHE A 300 8.19 -16.76 13.79
N SER A 301 7.19 -16.59 12.93
CA SER A 301 6.90 -17.53 11.84
C SER A 301 8.09 -17.65 10.88
N ILE A 302 8.72 -16.53 10.48
CA ILE A 302 9.88 -16.55 9.60
C ILE A 302 11.09 -17.21 10.27
N VAL A 303 11.32 -16.99 11.57
CA VAL A 303 12.37 -17.72 12.32
C VAL A 303 12.11 -19.23 12.25
N SER A 304 10.88 -19.65 12.53
CA SER A 304 10.48 -21.05 12.46
C SER A 304 10.72 -21.67 11.07
N LEU A 305 10.28 -21.00 10.01
CA LEU A 305 10.43 -21.47 8.65
C LEU A 305 11.91 -21.61 8.23
N LEU A 306 12.71 -20.57 8.45
CA LEU A 306 14.09 -20.52 7.95
C LEU A 306 15.00 -21.49 8.72
N PHE A 307 14.86 -21.57 10.05
CA PHE A 307 15.67 -22.47 10.87
C PHE A 307 15.14 -23.92 10.86
N GLY A 308 13.85 -24.11 10.52
CA GLY A 308 13.28 -25.42 10.19
C GLY A 308 13.77 -25.97 8.84
N GLU A 309 14.22 -25.10 7.93
CA GLU A 309 14.75 -25.44 6.61
C GLU A 309 13.78 -26.30 5.76
N GLY A 310 12.48 -26.10 5.98
CA GLY A 310 11.38 -26.80 5.32
C GLY A 310 11.18 -28.26 5.74
N ASP A 311 11.86 -28.73 6.79
CA ASP A 311 11.49 -29.98 7.46
C ASP A 311 10.21 -29.75 8.29
N PHE A 312 9.11 -30.43 7.93
CA PHE A 312 7.79 -30.21 8.54
C PHE A 312 7.84 -30.28 10.06
N LYS A 313 8.42 -31.37 10.61
CA LYS A 313 8.51 -31.57 12.05
C LYS A 313 9.31 -30.45 12.72
N ARG A 314 10.49 -30.12 12.20
CA ARG A 314 11.35 -29.11 12.82
C ARG A 314 10.72 -27.72 12.76
N THR A 315 10.14 -27.33 11.62
CA THR A 315 9.44 -26.05 11.47
C THR A 315 8.28 -25.95 12.47
N VAL A 316 7.37 -26.93 12.49
CA VAL A 316 6.24 -26.89 13.42
C VAL A 316 6.71 -26.87 14.89
N GLN A 317 7.72 -27.68 15.24
CA GLN A 317 8.30 -27.67 16.59
C GLN A 317 8.81 -26.28 16.99
N ILE A 318 9.59 -25.62 16.12
CA ILE A 318 10.13 -24.28 16.42
C ILE A 318 8.99 -23.26 16.57
N GLY A 319 7.98 -23.30 15.69
CA GLY A 319 6.82 -22.40 15.78
C GLY A 319 6.07 -22.57 17.10
N THR A 320 5.75 -23.81 17.48
CA THR A 320 5.10 -24.14 18.77
C THR A 320 5.92 -23.61 19.95
N LEU A 321 7.24 -23.69 19.91
CA LEU A 321 8.11 -23.25 21.01
C LEU A 321 8.43 -21.74 20.99
N SER A 322 8.00 -20.99 19.97
CA SER A 322 8.33 -19.57 19.84
C SER A 322 7.52 -18.67 20.78
N GLY A 323 6.41 -19.15 21.33
CA GLY A 323 5.51 -18.38 22.22
C GLY A 323 4.46 -17.59 21.45
N GLN A 324 3.88 -16.57 22.09
CA GLN A 324 2.82 -15.72 21.52
C GLN A 324 1.57 -16.54 21.12
N ASP A 325 1.01 -16.25 19.94
CA ASP A 325 -0.06 -16.98 19.29
C ASP A 325 0.59 -18.05 18.40
N SER A 326 0.72 -19.28 18.92
CA SER A 326 1.69 -20.26 18.38
C SER A 326 1.07 -21.30 17.45
N ASP A 327 -0.24 -21.49 17.53
CA ASP A 327 -1.08 -22.25 16.61
C ASP A 327 -1.12 -21.59 15.23
N ASN A 328 -1.41 -20.29 15.16
CA ASN A 328 -1.58 -19.57 13.91
C ASN A 328 -0.36 -19.64 12.95
N PRO A 329 0.86 -19.22 13.36
CA PRO A 329 2.07 -19.39 12.56
C PRO A 329 2.39 -20.85 12.21
N THR A 330 2.09 -21.79 13.10
CA THR A 330 2.35 -23.21 12.81
C THR A 330 1.37 -23.76 11.81
N ALA A 331 0.09 -23.42 11.88
CA ALA A 331 -0.93 -23.80 10.93
C ALA A 331 -0.59 -23.31 9.52
N THR A 332 -0.16 -22.05 9.39
CA THR A 332 0.33 -21.47 8.13
C THR A 332 1.43 -22.32 7.49
N TRP A 333 2.46 -22.69 8.26
CA TRP A 333 3.55 -23.54 7.74
C TRP A 333 3.14 -25.00 7.58
N GLY A 334 2.21 -25.47 8.40
CA GLY A 334 1.59 -26.78 8.29
C GLY A 334 0.89 -26.93 6.95
N GLY A 335 0.10 -25.94 6.54
CA GLY A 335 -0.55 -25.87 5.24
C GLY A 335 0.47 -25.87 4.11
N LEU A 336 1.41 -24.92 4.11
CA LEU A 336 2.42 -24.79 3.05
C LEU A 336 3.26 -26.05 2.89
N LEU A 337 3.87 -26.52 3.97
CA LEU A 337 4.73 -27.70 3.91
C LEU A 337 3.90 -28.96 3.68
N GLY A 338 2.70 -29.05 4.25
CA GLY A 338 1.77 -30.14 3.99
C GLY A 338 1.41 -30.25 2.51
N PHE A 339 1.15 -29.12 1.85
CA PHE A 339 0.98 -29.05 0.40
C PHE A 339 2.24 -29.51 -0.35
N MET A 340 3.43 -29.06 0.07
CA MET A 340 4.71 -29.46 -0.55
C MET A 340 5.10 -30.92 -0.33
N TYR A 341 4.59 -31.58 0.71
CA TYR A 341 4.79 -33.01 0.99
C TYR A 341 3.70 -33.88 0.33
N GLY A 342 2.47 -33.39 0.23
CA GLY A 342 1.31 -34.23 -0.04
C GLY A 342 0.86 -35.01 1.20
N PHE A 343 -0.39 -35.47 1.19
CA PHE A 343 -0.95 -36.27 2.28
C PHE A 343 -0.17 -37.57 2.48
N ASP A 344 0.14 -38.27 1.39
CA ASP A 344 0.91 -39.52 1.46
C ASP A 344 2.36 -39.26 1.91
N GLY A 345 2.97 -38.16 1.46
CA GLY A 345 4.31 -37.76 1.86
C GLY A 345 4.42 -37.36 3.33
N LEU A 346 3.38 -36.72 3.90
CA LEU A 346 3.28 -36.51 5.35
C LEU A 346 3.18 -37.86 6.09
N GLY A 347 2.43 -38.82 5.55
CA GLY A 347 2.35 -40.18 6.08
C GLY A 347 3.72 -40.84 6.21
N GLU A 348 4.53 -40.77 5.15
CA GLU A 348 5.91 -41.26 5.17
C GLU A 348 6.79 -40.47 6.15
N HIS A 349 6.67 -39.14 6.17
CA HIS A 349 7.47 -38.27 7.03
C HIS A 349 7.23 -38.56 8.53
N PHE A 350 5.99 -38.84 8.92
CA PHE A 350 5.61 -39.24 10.28
C PHE A 350 5.71 -40.75 10.54
N ASN A 351 5.98 -41.56 9.52
CA ASN A 351 5.93 -43.02 9.59
C ASN A 351 4.56 -43.51 10.12
N LYS A 352 3.48 -42.92 9.58
CA LYS A 352 2.08 -43.18 9.91
C LYS A 352 1.22 -43.11 8.64
N ASN A 353 0.67 -44.24 8.20
CA ASN A 353 -0.07 -44.33 6.93
C ASN A 353 -1.59 -44.37 7.11
N ASP A 354 -2.08 -44.13 8.32
CA ASP A 354 -3.49 -44.24 8.71
C ASP A 354 -4.01 -42.95 9.37
N PHE A 355 -3.54 -41.78 8.89
CA PHE A 355 -4.10 -40.49 9.30
C PHE A 355 -5.59 -40.42 8.98
N SER A 356 -6.38 -39.87 9.90
CA SER A 356 -7.79 -39.58 9.63
C SER A 356 -7.90 -38.44 8.62
N GLU A 357 -8.84 -38.58 7.70
CA GLU A 357 -9.25 -37.51 6.77
C GLU A 357 -10.46 -36.73 7.29
N ALA A 358 -11.10 -37.18 8.39
CA ALA A 358 -12.36 -36.61 8.85
C ALA A 358 -12.16 -35.24 9.50
N TYR A 359 -12.94 -34.25 9.05
CA TYR A 359 -12.89 -32.86 9.52
C TYR A 359 -14.27 -32.40 10.00
N ASP A 360 -14.36 -31.91 11.24
CA ASP A 360 -15.63 -31.51 11.88
C ASP A 360 -15.72 -29.98 11.96
N ILE A 361 -16.37 -29.39 10.95
CA ILE A 361 -16.62 -27.95 10.86
C ILE A 361 -17.69 -27.49 11.87
N HIS A 362 -18.56 -28.38 12.34
CA HIS A 362 -19.58 -28.07 13.34
C HIS A 362 -19.03 -27.90 14.76
N ARG A 363 -17.71 -28.09 14.97
CA ARG A 363 -17.06 -27.68 16.22
C ARG A 363 -17.16 -26.17 16.45
N THR A 364 -16.95 -25.37 15.41
CA THR A 364 -16.84 -23.89 15.51
C THR A 364 -17.85 -23.13 14.67
N ARG A 365 -18.44 -23.76 13.64
CA ARG A 365 -19.35 -23.11 12.69
C ARG A 365 -20.70 -23.83 12.62
N ILE A 366 -21.70 -23.16 12.09
CA ILE A 366 -23.09 -23.64 12.04
C ILE A 366 -23.64 -23.67 10.61
N ASN A 367 -24.79 -24.30 10.43
CA ASN A 367 -25.58 -24.29 9.20
C ASN A 367 -24.90 -24.88 7.94
N PHE A 368 -23.70 -25.46 8.05
CA PHE A 368 -23.14 -26.26 6.95
C PHE A 368 -23.95 -27.55 6.75
N PRO A 369 -24.29 -27.92 5.50
CA PRO A 369 -25.05 -29.14 5.20
C PRO A 369 -24.37 -30.42 5.68
N GLU A 370 -23.05 -30.48 5.52
CA GLU A 370 -22.18 -31.57 5.98
C GLU A 370 -21.31 -31.04 7.14
N GLY A 371 -21.66 -31.39 8.37
CA GLY A 371 -20.88 -31.00 9.55
C GLY A 371 -19.58 -31.79 9.72
N LEU A 372 -19.56 -33.03 9.21
CA LEU A 372 -18.40 -33.91 9.18
C LEU A 372 -18.02 -34.16 7.72
N ASP A 373 -16.94 -33.54 7.28
CA ASP A 373 -16.40 -33.64 5.93
C ASP A 373 -15.11 -34.49 5.90
N THR A 374 -14.48 -34.59 4.74
CA THR A 374 -13.18 -35.24 4.57
C THR A 374 -12.24 -34.40 3.73
N PHE A 375 -10.94 -34.45 4.00
CA PHE A 375 -9.93 -33.76 3.19
C PHE A 375 -10.00 -34.15 1.71
N SER A 376 -10.31 -35.42 1.41
CA SER A 376 -10.58 -35.88 0.04
C SER A 376 -11.75 -35.14 -0.60
N ALA A 377 -12.89 -35.04 0.07
CA ALA A 377 -14.06 -34.37 -0.49
C ALA A 377 -13.84 -32.85 -0.62
N MET A 378 -13.14 -32.23 0.32
CA MET A 378 -12.75 -30.82 0.24
C MET A 378 -11.83 -30.56 -0.95
N ALA A 379 -10.82 -31.41 -1.18
CA ALA A 379 -9.96 -31.32 -2.37
C ALA A 379 -10.76 -31.54 -3.67
N ASP A 380 -11.66 -32.53 -3.70
CA ASP A 380 -12.51 -32.83 -4.87
C ASP A 380 -13.43 -31.67 -5.27
N ARG A 381 -13.91 -30.89 -4.29
CA ARG A 381 -14.74 -29.71 -4.56
C ARG A 381 -13.92 -28.47 -4.95
N LEU A 382 -12.66 -28.39 -4.54
CA LEU A 382 -11.76 -27.29 -4.89
C LEU A 382 -11.17 -27.42 -6.30
N LEU A 383 -10.89 -28.65 -6.76
CA LEU A 383 -10.30 -28.90 -8.09
C LEU A 383 -11.09 -28.26 -9.25
N PRO A 384 -12.43 -28.34 -9.32
CA PRO A 384 -13.20 -27.65 -10.37
C PRO A 384 -13.09 -26.13 -10.32
N LEU A 385 -12.93 -25.53 -9.14
CA LEU A 385 -12.71 -24.08 -8.99
C LEU A 385 -11.33 -23.69 -9.50
N ILE A 386 -10.29 -24.47 -9.17
CA ILE A 386 -8.94 -24.28 -9.70
C ILE A 386 -8.92 -24.45 -11.22
N GLU A 387 -9.63 -25.44 -11.76
CA GLU A 387 -9.76 -25.62 -13.21
C GLU A 387 -10.40 -24.41 -13.89
N LYS A 388 -11.44 -23.84 -13.27
CA LYS A 388 -12.04 -22.58 -13.73
C LYS A 388 -11.01 -21.45 -13.75
N VAL A 389 -10.28 -21.24 -12.66
CA VAL A 389 -9.22 -20.21 -12.58
C VAL A 389 -8.15 -20.45 -13.66
N VAL A 390 -7.71 -21.70 -13.84
CA VAL A 390 -6.72 -22.05 -14.85
C VAL A 390 -7.21 -21.70 -16.26
N ILE A 391 -8.46 -22.04 -16.59
CA ILE A 391 -9.03 -21.81 -17.92
C ILE A 391 -9.36 -20.34 -18.15
N GLU A 392 -10.06 -19.72 -17.21
CA GLU A 392 -10.64 -18.38 -17.34
C GLU A 392 -9.58 -17.28 -17.09
N GLU A 393 -8.69 -17.46 -16.09
CA GLU A 393 -7.76 -16.41 -15.63
C GLU A 393 -6.27 -16.70 -15.92
N MET A 394 -5.93 -17.91 -16.35
CA MET A 394 -4.53 -18.27 -16.62
C MET A 394 -4.29 -18.78 -18.03
N ASN A 395 -5.32 -18.69 -18.88
CA ASN A 395 -5.30 -19.13 -20.28
C ASN A 395 -4.76 -20.56 -20.43
N GLY A 396 -5.24 -21.44 -19.54
CA GLY A 396 -4.85 -22.85 -19.49
C GLY A 396 -5.87 -23.78 -20.14
N GLU A 397 -5.42 -24.98 -20.44
CA GLU A 397 -6.27 -26.08 -20.91
C GLU A 397 -6.39 -27.16 -19.83
N ALA A 398 -7.52 -27.86 -19.80
CA ALA A 398 -7.73 -28.99 -18.92
C ALA A 398 -8.03 -30.27 -19.71
N THR A 399 -7.38 -31.35 -19.33
CA THR A 399 -7.76 -32.73 -19.70
C THR A 399 -8.40 -33.41 -18.50
N GLU A 400 -8.76 -34.69 -18.59
CA GLU A 400 -9.21 -35.46 -17.42
C GLU A 400 -8.11 -35.57 -16.35
N GLU A 401 -6.84 -35.71 -16.76
CA GLU A 401 -5.71 -36.04 -15.88
C GLU A 401 -4.87 -34.81 -15.47
N SER A 402 -4.88 -33.73 -16.26
CA SER A 402 -3.94 -32.62 -16.04
C SER A 402 -4.48 -31.25 -16.47
N TRP A 403 -3.91 -30.19 -15.89
CA TRP A 403 -3.97 -28.82 -16.40
C TRP A 403 -2.71 -28.50 -17.19
N THR A 404 -2.84 -27.63 -18.20
CA THR A 404 -1.72 -27.12 -19.00
C THR A 404 -1.79 -25.61 -19.04
N ILE A 405 -0.83 -24.92 -18.44
CA ILE A 405 -0.77 -23.45 -18.34
C ILE A 405 0.29 -22.91 -19.30
N GLY A 406 0.02 -21.78 -19.95
CA GLY A 406 0.98 -21.14 -20.87
C GLY A 406 1.06 -21.83 -22.24
N SER A 407 -0.06 -22.36 -22.75
CA SER A 407 -0.17 -23.06 -24.04
C SER A 407 -0.29 -22.11 -25.26
N GLU A 408 0.00 -20.82 -25.11
CA GLU A 408 -0.51 -19.81 -26.04
C GLU A 408 -0.08 -19.94 -27.51
N THR A 409 -1.10 -19.80 -28.35
CA THR A 409 -1.05 -19.01 -29.58
C THR A 409 -1.96 -17.79 -29.42
N SER A 410 -1.44 -16.64 -29.02
CA SER A 410 -2.16 -15.36 -29.14
C SER A 410 -2.36 -14.99 -30.61
N SER A 411 -3.52 -14.45 -30.95
CA SER A 411 -3.86 -14.06 -32.33
C SER A 411 -3.99 -12.54 -32.47
N ASN A 412 -3.50 -12.04 -33.61
CA ASN A 412 -3.69 -10.66 -34.01
C ASN A 412 -4.77 -10.58 -35.08
N TYR A 413 -5.84 -9.85 -34.77
CA TYR A 413 -6.92 -9.52 -35.70
C TYR A 413 -6.75 -8.07 -36.17
N TYR A 414 -7.02 -7.82 -37.45
CA TYR A 414 -6.75 -6.56 -38.11
C TYR A 414 -8.05 -5.96 -38.64
N VAL A 415 -8.26 -4.67 -38.35
CA VAL A 415 -9.43 -3.90 -38.80
C VAL A 415 -8.96 -2.76 -39.70
N SER A 416 -9.56 -2.60 -40.88
CA SER A 416 -9.17 -1.56 -41.85
C SER A 416 -10.38 -1.01 -42.59
N ALA A 417 -10.57 0.31 -42.56
CA ALA A 417 -11.61 0.97 -43.34
C ALA A 417 -11.24 1.09 -44.83
N THR A 418 -9.96 0.86 -45.19
CA THR A 418 -9.45 1.02 -46.56
C THR A 418 -9.31 -0.30 -47.31
N ASN A 419 -8.86 -1.35 -46.62
CA ASN A 419 -8.53 -2.66 -47.16
C ASN A 419 -9.39 -3.79 -46.56
N GLY A 420 -10.27 -3.47 -45.60
CA GLY A 420 -11.16 -4.43 -44.97
C GLY A 420 -12.26 -4.95 -45.90
N SER A 421 -12.71 -6.17 -45.62
CA SER A 421 -13.83 -6.81 -46.30
C SER A 421 -14.96 -7.12 -45.30
N PRO A 422 -16.24 -6.98 -45.67
CA PRO A 422 -17.38 -7.47 -44.88
C PRO A 422 -17.38 -9.01 -44.70
N ASP A 423 -16.63 -9.72 -45.53
CA ASP A 423 -16.35 -11.17 -45.40
C ASP A 423 -14.90 -11.40 -44.93
N GLY A 424 -14.32 -10.44 -44.19
CA GLY A 424 -12.97 -10.49 -43.65
C GLY A 424 -12.81 -11.61 -42.61
N ASP A 425 -11.64 -12.24 -42.55
CA ASP A 425 -11.33 -13.25 -41.52
C ASP A 425 -10.51 -12.67 -40.36
N GLY A 426 -10.32 -11.35 -40.34
CA GLY A 426 -9.52 -10.64 -39.35
C GLY A 426 -8.02 -10.82 -39.54
N SER A 427 -7.56 -11.62 -40.49
CA SER A 427 -6.13 -11.74 -40.77
C SER A 427 -5.57 -10.48 -41.42
N ARG A 428 -4.25 -10.27 -41.30
CA ARG A 428 -3.58 -9.12 -41.92
C ARG A 428 -3.78 -9.03 -43.45
N ASN A 429 -4.03 -10.16 -44.11
CA ASN A 429 -4.24 -10.21 -45.57
C ASN A 429 -5.71 -10.02 -45.97
N ASN A 430 -6.65 -10.21 -45.04
CA ASN A 430 -8.08 -10.05 -45.26
C ASN A 430 -8.74 -9.46 -44.00
N PRO A 431 -8.41 -8.19 -43.66
CA PRO A 431 -8.85 -7.56 -42.43
C PRO A 431 -10.37 -7.36 -42.39
N TRP A 432 -10.91 -7.21 -41.18
CA TRP A 432 -12.28 -6.78 -40.95
C TRP A 432 -12.51 -5.35 -41.43
N ALA A 433 -13.74 -5.06 -41.86
CA ALA A 433 -14.11 -3.75 -42.39
C ALA A 433 -14.85 -2.89 -41.37
N THR A 434 -15.66 -3.49 -40.51
CA THR A 434 -16.60 -2.79 -39.63
C THR A 434 -16.34 -3.09 -38.16
N LEU A 435 -16.96 -2.30 -37.28
CA LEU A 435 -16.93 -2.54 -35.84
C LEU A 435 -17.81 -3.75 -35.47
N ASP A 436 -18.92 -3.99 -36.20
CA ASP A 436 -19.80 -5.16 -36.03
C ASP A 436 -19.05 -6.50 -36.14
N ASP A 437 -17.94 -6.55 -36.90
CA ASP A 437 -17.11 -7.74 -37.04
C ASP A 437 -16.45 -8.13 -35.70
N ILE A 438 -16.18 -7.15 -34.83
CA ILE A 438 -15.60 -7.34 -33.49
C ILE A 438 -16.64 -7.97 -32.56
N ASP A 439 -17.87 -7.44 -32.54
CA ASP A 439 -18.98 -7.97 -31.73
C ASP A 439 -19.35 -9.41 -32.10
N ALA A 440 -19.10 -9.80 -33.36
CA ALA A 440 -19.40 -11.15 -33.86
C ALA A 440 -18.34 -12.20 -33.48
N TYR A 441 -17.20 -11.78 -32.92
CA TYR A 441 -16.06 -12.65 -32.63
C TYR A 441 -15.87 -12.88 -31.13
N ALA A 442 -15.58 -14.13 -30.76
CA ALA A 442 -15.25 -14.50 -29.38
C ALA A 442 -13.74 -14.52 -29.21
N PHE A 443 -13.20 -13.50 -28.53
CA PHE A 443 -11.76 -13.39 -28.24
C PHE A 443 -11.34 -14.32 -27.10
N SER A 444 -10.06 -14.69 -27.10
CA SER A 444 -9.41 -15.41 -26.00
C SER A 444 -8.38 -14.51 -25.30
N PRO A 445 -8.02 -14.78 -24.03
CA PRO A 445 -6.94 -14.05 -23.37
C PRO A 445 -5.66 -13.98 -24.22
N GLY A 446 -5.04 -12.81 -24.25
CA GLY A 446 -3.84 -12.50 -25.05
C GLY A 446 -4.11 -12.11 -26.50
N ASP A 447 -5.34 -12.24 -27.01
CA ASP A 447 -5.69 -11.77 -28.35
C ASP A 447 -5.55 -10.25 -28.48
N SER A 448 -5.26 -9.80 -29.69
CA SER A 448 -5.17 -8.38 -30.01
C SER A 448 -6.02 -8.00 -31.22
N VAL A 449 -6.81 -6.94 -31.11
CA VAL A 449 -7.53 -6.29 -32.21
C VAL A 449 -6.80 -5.00 -32.58
N LEU A 450 -6.26 -4.96 -33.80
CA LEU A 450 -5.41 -3.89 -34.29
C LEU A 450 -6.11 -3.08 -35.38
N PHE A 451 -6.38 -1.81 -35.10
CA PHE A 451 -7.00 -0.87 -36.03
C PHE A 451 -5.96 -0.18 -36.93
N GLU A 452 -6.25 -0.08 -38.22
CA GLU A 452 -5.34 0.56 -39.19
C GLU A 452 -5.22 2.07 -38.91
N ARG A 453 -3.98 2.54 -38.75
CA ARG A 453 -3.70 3.98 -38.64
C ARG A 453 -4.15 4.73 -39.90
N GLY A 454 -4.74 5.91 -39.70
CA GLY A 454 -5.38 6.71 -40.73
C GLY A 454 -6.80 6.29 -41.13
N SER A 455 -7.31 5.15 -40.65
CA SER A 455 -8.71 4.76 -40.83
C SER A 455 -9.64 5.44 -39.83
N LYS A 456 -10.94 5.48 -40.19
CA LYS A 456 -11.99 6.11 -39.39
C LYS A 456 -13.26 5.27 -39.37
N TRP A 457 -13.88 5.17 -38.21
CA TRP A 457 -15.16 4.49 -38.02
C TRP A 457 -16.15 5.37 -37.22
N THR A 458 -17.43 5.21 -37.53
CA THR A 458 -18.53 5.79 -36.75
C THR A 458 -19.45 4.65 -36.35
N GLY A 459 -19.72 4.52 -35.05
CA GLY A 459 -20.45 3.42 -34.46
C GLY A 459 -19.86 3.03 -33.11
N THR A 460 -20.14 1.80 -32.71
CA THR A 460 -19.81 1.26 -31.39
C THR A 460 -19.46 -0.22 -31.54
N PHE A 461 -18.77 -0.78 -30.55
CA PHE A 461 -18.69 -2.22 -30.29
C PHE A 461 -18.59 -2.44 -28.77
N GLU A 462 -18.91 -3.65 -28.33
CA GLU A 462 -18.88 -4.04 -26.92
C GLU A 462 -17.91 -5.20 -26.69
N ILE A 463 -16.97 -4.98 -25.78
CA ILE A 463 -15.99 -5.99 -25.35
C ILE A 463 -16.66 -6.83 -24.27
N THR A 464 -16.94 -8.10 -24.61
CA THR A 464 -17.66 -9.05 -23.73
C THR A 464 -16.81 -10.26 -23.32
N ALA A 465 -15.61 -10.39 -23.88
CA ALA A 465 -14.65 -11.42 -23.50
C ALA A 465 -13.55 -10.80 -22.63
N SER A 466 -13.25 -11.45 -21.51
CA SER A 466 -12.18 -11.04 -20.61
C SER A 466 -10.83 -11.57 -21.08
N GLY A 467 -9.78 -10.79 -20.86
CA GLY A 467 -8.41 -11.30 -20.88
C GLY A 467 -8.08 -12.02 -19.57
N SER A 468 -6.79 -12.12 -19.30
CA SER A 468 -6.26 -12.52 -17.98
C SER A 468 -5.21 -11.54 -17.52
N LEU A 469 -4.86 -11.59 -16.23
CA LEU A 469 -3.84 -10.72 -15.63
C LEU A 469 -2.51 -10.69 -16.40
N ASN A 470 -2.06 -11.84 -16.93
CA ASN A 470 -0.79 -11.93 -17.68
C ASN A 470 -0.96 -11.80 -19.20
N SER A 471 -2.19 -11.95 -19.70
CA SER A 471 -2.52 -11.92 -21.12
C SER A 471 -3.82 -11.13 -21.32
N PRO A 472 -3.80 -9.80 -21.16
CA PRO A 472 -4.97 -8.97 -21.41
C PRO A 472 -5.38 -9.05 -22.88
N ILE A 473 -6.66 -8.84 -23.17
CA ILE A 473 -7.09 -8.62 -24.56
C ILE A 473 -6.77 -7.17 -24.93
N VAL A 474 -6.06 -6.99 -26.04
CA VAL A 474 -5.50 -5.69 -26.43
C VAL A 474 -6.27 -5.10 -27.62
N PHE A 475 -6.75 -3.87 -27.49
CA PHE A 475 -7.30 -3.08 -28.58
C PHE A 475 -6.33 -1.92 -28.87
N SER A 476 -5.59 -2.01 -29.99
CA SER A 476 -4.56 -1.04 -30.34
C SER A 476 -4.50 -0.75 -31.83
N SER A 477 -3.42 -0.17 -32.33
CA SER A 477 -3.27 0.27 -33.70
C SER A 477 -2.13 -0.43 -34.44
N TYR A 478 -2.22 -0.49 -35.78
CA TYR A 478 -1.11 -0.94 -36.63
C TYR A 478 -0.95 -0.04 -37.87
N GLY A 479 0.23 -0.08 -38.47
CA GLY A 479 0.55 0.71 -39.65
C GLY A 479 1.11 2.08 -39.31
N GLU A 480 1.00 3.02 -40.25
CA GLU A 480 1.63 4.35 -40.18
C GLU A 480 0.58 5.45 -40.35
N GLY A 481 0.85 6.64 -39.84
CA GLY A 481 -0.03 7.82 -39.97
C GLY A 481 -0.73 8.19 -38.67
N GLU A 482 -1.87 8.87 -38.79
CA GLU A 482 -2.68 9.32 -37.64
C GLU A 482 -3.27 8.13 -36.86
N ARG A 483 -3.59 8.35 -35.58
CA ARG A 483 -4.26 7.32 -34.77
C ARG A 483 -5.58 6.87 -35.44
N PRO A 484 -5.97 5.60 -35.29
CA PRO A 484 -7.27 5.14 -35.78
C PRO A 484 -8.38 5.92 -35.06
N ALA A 485 -9.32 6.49 -35.83
CA ALA A 485 -10.33 7.39 -35.30
C ALA A 485 -11.68 6.65 -35.11
N LEU A 486 -12.24 6.67 -33.91
CA LEU A 486 -13.53 6.08 -33.58
C LEU A 486 -14.47 7.16 -33.03
N SER A 487 -15.72 7.15 -33.48
CA SER A 487 -16.72 8.15 -33.08
C SER A 487 -18.11 7.55 -32.88
N ASN A 488 -18.89 8.11 -31.95
CA ASN A 488 -20.30 7.73 -31.78
C ASN A 488 -21.18 8.92 -31.35
N PRO A 489 -21.59 9.79 -32.28
CA PRO A 489 -22.39 10.98 -31.94
C PRO A 489 -23.86 10.67 -31.61
N ASP A 490 -24.33 9.45 -31.93
CA ASP A 490 -25.73 9.04 -31.77
C ASP A 490 -25.97 8.41 -30.39
N GLY A 491 -26.60 9.17 -29.50
CA GLY A 491 -26.95 8.69 -28.15
C GLY A 491 -27.96 7.56 -28.09
N SER A 492 -28.64 7.26 -29.20
CA SER A 492 -29.55 6.11 -29.25
C SER A 492 -28.81 4.80 -29.51
N ASN A 493 -27.54 4.86 -29.90
CA ASN A 493 -26.68 3.70 -30.16
C ASN A 493 -25.65 3.54 -29.03
N ASN A 494 -25.86 2.57 -28.14
CA ASN A 494 -25.02 2.33 -26.94
C ASN A 494 -24.69 3.62 -26.18
N TYR A 495 -25.69 4.50 -26.01
CA TYR A 495 -25.56 5.76 -25.28
C TYR A 495 -24.48 6.70 -25.84
N GLY A 496 -24.11 6.56 -27.12
CA GLY A 496 -23.05 7.35 -27.74
C GLY A 496 -21.63 6.93 -27.34
N ASN A 497 -21.45 5.75 -26.74
CA ASN A 497 -20.14 5.16 -26.43
C ASN A 497 -19.49 4.58 -27.68
N ALA A 498 -18.23 4.93 -27.97
CA ALA A 498 -17.49 4.32 -29.09
C ALA A 498 -17.01 2.90 -28.74
N ILE A 499 -16.62 2.68 -27.47
CA ILE A 499 -16.24 1.38 -26.95
C ILE A 499 -16.98 1.17 -25.63
N ARG A 500 -17.71 0.06 -25.53
CA ARG A 500 -18.29 -0.39 -24.26
C ARG A 500 -17.52 -1.61 -23.76
N ILE A 501 -17.32 -1.69 -22.46
CA ILE A 501 -16.64 -2.79 -21.79
C ILE A 501 -17.63 -3.41 -20.80
N SER A 502 -17.75 -4.72 -20.90
CA SER A 502 -18.51 -5.60 -19.99
C SER A 502 -17.65 -6.85 -19.71
N ALA A 503 -16.36 -6.61 -19.43
CA ALA A 503 -15.29 -7.61 -19.36
C ALA A 503 -14.07 -7.08 -18.59
N SER A 504 -13.22 -8.00 -18.14
CA SER A 504 -12.02 -7.73 -17.34
C SER A 504 -10.71 -7.95 -18.11
N HIS A 505 -9.60 -7.43 -17.58
CA HIS A 505 -8.25 -7.55 -18.15
C HIS A 505 -8.17 -7.05 -19.60
N ILE A 506 -8.61 -5.80 -19.80
CA ILE A 506 -8.69 -5.15 -21.10
C ILE A 506 -7.64 -4.05 -21.19
N LEU A 507 -6.88 -4.02 -22.28
CA LEU A 507 -5.95 -2.95 -22.61
C LEU A 507 -6.42 -2.21 -23.86
N ILE A 508 -6.73 -0.92 -23.73
CA ILE A 508 -7.01 -0.02 -24.85
C ILE A 508 -5.84 0.95 -25.00
N ASP A 509 -5.22 0.95 -26.17
CA ASP A 509 -3.96 1.66 -26.41
C ASP A 509 -3.95 2.39 -27.77
N ALA A 510 -3.40 3.61 -27.78
CA ALA A 510 -3.05 4.34 -29.01
C ALA A 510 -4.23 4.62 -29.98
N LEU A 511 -5.44 4.83 -29.46
CA LEU A 511 -6.63 5.17 -30.25
C LEU A 511 -6.95 6.66 -30.19
N TYR A 512 -7.70 7.16 -31.18
CA TYR A 512 -8.30 8.50 -31.16
C TYR A 512 -9.82 8.37 -31.09
N ILE A 513 -10.40 8.70 -29.94
CA ILE A 513 -11.84 8.62 -29.68
C ILE A 513 -12.42 10.03 -29.77
N HIS A 514 -13.43 10.23 -30.62
CA HIS A 514 -13.95 11.58 -30.83
C HIS A 514 -15.44 11.68 -31.12
N ASP A 515 -16.01 12.85 -30.81
CA ASP A 515 -17.41 13.19 -31.09
C ASP A 515 -18.40 12.15 -30.52
N CYS A 516 -18.20 11.74 -29.26
CA CYS A 516 -19.01 10.73 -28.57
C CYS A 516 -20.08 11.35 -27.65
N GLY A 517 -21.28 10.75 -27.65
CA GLY A 517 -22.36 11.15 -26.74
C GLY A 517 -22.98 12.52 -27.01
N LEU A 518 -22.92 13.02 -28.26
CA LEU A 518 -23.39 14.36 -28.62
C LEU A 518 -24.93 14.55 -28.54
N SER A 519 -25.65 13.46 -28.38
CA SER A 519 -27.07 13.37 -28.05
C SER A 519 -27.24 12.16 -27.12
N GLY A 520 -28.33 12.04 -26.35
CA GLY A 520 -28.57 10.85 -25.52
C GLY A 520 -28.74 11.11 -24.01
N PRO A 521 -28.89 10.04 -23.21
CA PRO A 521 -29.12 10.07 -21.77
C PRO A 521 -27.82 10.26 -20.95
N ARG A 522 -27.83 10.05 -19.62
CA ARG A 522 -26.71 10.39 -18.71
C ARG A 522 -25.50 9.49 -18.94
N GLU A 523 -25.67 8.29 -19.49
CA GLU A 523 -24.71 7.18 -19.62
C GLU A 523 -23.73 7.33 -20.81
N VAL A 524 -23.32 8.56 -21.11
CA VAL A 524 -22.39 8.89 -22.20
C VAL A 524 -20.92 8.72 -21.77
N GLY A 525 -20.07 8.35 -22.73
CA GLY A 525 -18.63 8.16 -22.60
C GLY A 525 -18.00 8.02 -23.99
N GLY A 526 -16.68 8.24 -24.12
CA GLY A 526 -15.93 7.78 -25.29
C GLY A 526 -15.70 6.28 -25.17
N ILE A 527 -15.12 5.89 -24.04
CA ILE A 527 -14.96 4.51 -23.57
C ILE A 527 -15.71 4.39 -22.25
N ALA A 528 -16.52 3.35 -22.07
CA ALA A 528 -17.28 3.15 -20.85
C ALA A 528 -17.38 1.69 -20.37
N SER A 529 -17.28 1.50 -19.05
CA SER A 529 -17.75 0.30 -18.32
C SER A 529 -18.72 0.74 -17.23
N PHE A 530 -19.79 -0.05 -17.07
CA PHE A 530 -20.84 0.19 -16.08
C PHE A 530 -21.10 -1.05 -15.19
N ASN A 531 -20.29 -2.09 -15.35
CA ASN A 531 -20.42 -3.30 -14.56
C ASN A 531 -19.43 -3.23 -13.40
N PRO A 532 -19.88 -3.12 -12.15
CA PRO A 532 -18.98 -2.97 -11.00
C PRO A 532 -18.09 -4.19 -10.75
N GLU A 533 -18.36 -5.32 -11.40
CA GLU A 533 -17.53 -6.53 -11.37
C GLU A 533 -16.40 -6.51 -12.43
N ASP A 534 -16.43 -5.57 -13.39
CA ASP A 534 -15.34 -5.42 -14.35
C ASP A 534 -14.09 -4.91 -13.63
N HIS A 535 -12.93 -5.44 -14.03
CA HIS A 535 -11.66 -5.06 -13.42
C HIS A 535 -10.44 -5.16 -14.33
N HIS A 536 -9.31 -4.60 -13.90
CA HIS A 536 -8.06 -4.64 -14.65
C HIS A 536 -8.17 -4.00 -16.04
N ILE A 537 -8.85 -2.85 -16.11
CA ILE A 537 -9.04 -2.09 -17.36
C ILE A 537 -7.96 -1.01 -17.45
N THR A 538 -7.12 -1.08 -18.48
CA THR A 538 -6.11 -0.07 -18.79
C THR A 538 -6.50 0.72 -20.04
N ILE A 539 -6.54 2.05 -19.94
CA ILE A 539 -6.74 2.97 -21.07
C ILE A 539 -5.52 3.88 -21.15
N GLN A 540 -4.73 3.75 -22.22
CA GLN A 540 -3.47 4.47 -22.33
C GLN A 540 -3.13 5.00 -23.72
N ASN A 541 -2.20 5.97 -23.76
CA ASN A 541 -1.59 6.54 -24.97
C ASN A 541 -2.61 7.05 -26.02
N SER A 542 -3.85 7.29 -25.57
CA SER A 542 -4.99 7.58 -26.43
C SER A 542 -5.36 9.07 -26.37
N GLU A 543 -6.07 9.52 -27.39
CA GLU A 543 -6.50 10.89 -27.54
C GLU A 543 -8.02 10.97 -27.59
N PHE A 544 -8.59 11.93 -26.86
CA PHE A 544 -10.03 12.11 -26.74
C PHE A 544 -10.41 13.55 -27.09
N SER A 545 -11.39 13.72 -27.99
CA SER A 545 -11.89 15.06 -28.32
C SER A 545 -13.36 15.10 -28.74
N GLY A 546 -14.08 16.15 -28.40
CA GLY A 546 -15.51 16.26 -28.75
C GLY A 546 -16.40 15.24 -28.01
N CYS A 547 -15.88 14.54 -27.01
CA CYS A 547 -16.66 13.66 -26.15
C CYS A 547 -17.28 14.47 -25.01
N ARG A 548 -18.55 14.21 -24.65
CA ARG A 548 -19.15 14.82 -23.45
C ARG A 548 -18.54 14.28 -22.15
N VAL A 549 -18.29 12.98 -22.14
CA VAL A 549 -17.41 12.30 -21.18
C VAL A 549 -16.36 11.55 -21.97
N ALA A 550 -15.07 11.69 -21.69
CA ALA A 550 -14.04 10.98 -22.45
C ALA A 550 -13.92 9.51 -21.99
N VAL A 551 -13.77 9.27 -20.69
CA VAL A 551 -13.71 7.95 -20.08
C VAL A 551 -14.68 7.87 -18.91
N ARG A 552 -15.47 6.78 -18.83
CA ARG A 552 -16.35 6.51 -17.69
C ARG A 552 -16.25 5.05 -17.24
N LEU A 553 -15.62 4.80 -16.09
CA LEU A 553 -15.41 3.43 -15.59
C LEU A 553 -15.98 3.24 -14.19
N TYR A 554 -17.05 2.43 -14.09
CA TYR A 554 -17.53 1.90 -12.82
C TYR A 554 -17.02 0.47 -12.68
N ALA A 555 -15.75 0.36 -12.31
CA ALA A 555 -14.93 -0.85 -12.34
C ALA A 555 -13.79 -0.70 -11.31
N HIS A 556 -13.18 -1.80 -10.88
CA HIS A 556 -12.03 -1.76 -9.96
C HIS A 556 -10.71 -2.09 -10.66
N ASP A 557 -9.58 -1.77 -10.02
CA ASP A 557 -8.23 -2.00 -10.57
C ASP A 557 -8.03 -1.38 -11.96
N VAL A 558 -8.49 -0.13 -12.13
CA VAL A 558 -8.42 0.60 -13.40
C VAL A 558 -7.16 1.45 -13.50
N LEU A 559 -6.58 1.54 -14.69
CA LEU A 559 -5.45 2.42 -14.98
C LEU A 559 -5.79 3.32 -16.19
N ILE A 560 -5.92 4.62 -15.95
CA ILE A 560 -6.13 5.61 -17.00
C ILE A 560 -4.87 6.45 -17.08
N THR A 561 -4.02 6.20 -18.08
CA THR A 561 -2.67 6.80 -18.10
C THR A 561 -2.17 7.30 -19.45
N ASN A 562 -1.35 8.36 -19.45
CA ASN A 562 -0.72 8.87 -20.68
C ASN A 562 -1.72 9.25 -21.80
N ASN A 563 -2.93 9.70 -21.44
CA ASN A 563 -3.93 10.13 -22.41
C ASN A 563 -3.93 11.66 -22.60
N TYR A 564 -4.34 12.10 -23.79
CA TYR A 564 -4.61 13.52 -24.07
C TYR A 564 -6.11 13.73 -24.29
N MET A 565 -6.76 14.45 -23.38
CA MET A 565 -8.20 14.69 -23.41
C MET A 565 -8.46 16.19 -23.55
N HIS A 566 -9.14 16.61 -24.61
CA HIS A 566 -9.33 18.03 -24.88
C HIS A 566 -10.61 18.35 -25.65
N SER A 567 -11.00 19.62 -25.68
CA SER A 567 -12.08 20.11 -26.59
C SER A 567 -13.40 19.34 -26.43
N PRO A 568 -14.05 19.37 -25.25
CA PRO A 568 -15.21 18.54 -24.95
C PRO A 568 -16.40 18.75 -25.88
N GLY A 569 -17.26 17.73 -25.96
CA GLY A 569 -18.49 17.71 -26.78
C GLY A 569 -19.65 18.59 -26.26
N GLY A 570 -19.41 19.39 -25.22
CA GLY A 570 -20.41 20.19 -24.50
C GLY A 570 -21.02 19.46 -23.29
N GLY A 571 -21.86 20.17 -22.53
CA GLY A 571 -22.46 19.65 -21.29
C GLY A 571 -23.32 18.40 -21.50
N ILE A 572 -23.31 17.51 -20.51
CA ILE A 572 -24.10 16.27 -20.48
C ILE A 572 -25.60 16.62 -20.42
N ASN A 573 -25.97 17.56 -19.55
CA ASN A 573 -27.32 18.11 -19.48
C ASN A 573 -27.30 19.59 -19.03
N GLN A 574 -28.44 20.16 -18.65
CA GLN A 574 -28.56 21.58 -18.27
C GLN A 574 -27.96 21.92 -16.88
N TRP A 575 -27.58 20.89 -16.13
CA TRP A 575 -27.00 20.95 -14.79
C TRP A 575 -25.55 20.48 -14.82
N TRP A 576 -25.29 19.38 -15.54
CA TRP A 576 -23.99 18.70 -15.56
C TRP A 576 -23.16 19.04 -16.81
N GLY A 577 -21.98 19.58 -16.58
CA GLY A 577 -20.97 19.92 -17.59
C GLY A 577 -20.30 18.69 -18.23
N PRO A 578 -19.33 18.90 -19.12
CA PRO A 578 -18.52 17.80 -19.65
C PRO A 578 -17.45 17.37 -18.65
N MET A 579 -17.12 16.07 -18.62
CA MET A 579 -16.09 15.52 -17.73
C MET A 579 -15.03 14.74 -18.52
N ALA A 580 -13.75 14.85 -18.17
CA ALA A 580 -12.75 14.04 -18.87
C ALA A 580 -12.82 12.58 -18.38
N ILE A 581 -12.74 12.39 -17.07
CA ILE A 581 -12.77 11.08 -16.44
C ILE A 581 -13.84 11.04 -15.36
N VAL A 582 -14.75 10.08 -15.46
CA VAL A 582 -15.72 9.73 -14.41
C VAL A 582 -15.40 8.32 -13.92
N GLY A 583 -15.29 8.13 -12.61
CA GLY A 583 -14.90 6.84 -12.03
C GLY A 583 -15.69 6.45 -10.78
N ALA A 584 -15.81 5.15 -10.56
CA ALA A 584 -16.22 4.55 -9.28
C ALA A 584 -15.60 3.15 -9.16
N GLY A 585 -15.41 2.67 -7.94
CA GLY A 585 -14.77 1.40 -7.64
C GLY A 585 -13.58 1.56 -6.69
N TYR A 586 -12.82 0.48 -6.50
CA TYR A 586 -11.65 0.48 -5.63
C TYR A 586 -10.35 0.29 -6.43
N ALA A 587 -9.25 0.76 -5.86
CA ALA A 587 -7.90 0.59 -6.43
C ALA A 587 -7.71 1.17 -7.84
N GLY A 588 -8.32 2.31 -8.16
CA GLY A 588 -8.11 3.00 -9.43
C GLY A 588 -6.87 3.91 -9.46
N GLU A 589 -6.19 3.99 -10.59
CA GLU A 589 -5.09 4.91 -10.84
C GLU A 589 -5.37 5.80 -12.07
N ILE A 590 -5.24 7.11 -11.87
CA ILE A 590 -5.32 8.12 -12.92
C ILE A 590 -4.00 8.86 -12.96
N SER A 591 -3.16 8.59 -13.97
CA SER A 591 -1.80 9.09 -13.98
C SER A 591 -1.29 9.62 -15.33
N TYR A 592 -0.41 10.62 -15.34
CA TYR A 592 0.24 11.11 -16.57
C TYR A 592 -0.71 11.58 -17.69
N ASN A 593 -1.96 11.93 -17.37
CA ASN A 593 -2.91 12.44 -18.36
C ASN A 593 -2.74 13.95 -18.54
N THR A 594 -2.97 14.45 -19.75
CA THR A 594 -3.14 15.88 -20.03
C THR A 594 -4.60 16.15 -20.37
N ILE A 595 -5.26 17.00 -19.57
CA ILE A 595 -6.71 17.23 -19.63
C ILE A 595 -6.99 18.73 -19.78
N GLU A 596 -7.66 19.13 -20.86
CA GLU A 596 -7.80 20.54 -21.23
C GLU A 596 -9.23 20.95 -21.66
N GLY A 597 -9.77 21.98 -21.01
CA GLY A 597 -10.96 22.70 -21.46
C GLY A 597 -12.31 22.03 -21.20
N PHE A 598 -12.41 21.06 -20.28
CA PHE A 598 -13.66 20.47 -19.81
C PHE A 598 -14.46 21.45 -18.95
N LEU A 599 -15.22 22.28 -19.65
CA LEU A 599 -15.99 23.41 -19.13
C LEU A 599 -17.17 23.71 -20.07
N ALA A 600 -18.38 23.82 -19.55
CA ALA A 600 -19.54 24.31 -20.31
C ALA A 600 -20.48 25.18 -19.47
N PRO A 601 -21.20 26.14 -20.09
CA PRO A 601 -22.24 26.88 -19.39
C PRO A 601 -23.38 25.96 -18.92
N ASN A 602 -23.87 26.17 -17.69
CA ASN A 602 -25.04 25.48 -17.14
C ASN A 602 -26.02 26.49 -16.49
N ASN A 603 -27.06 26.01 -15.81
CA ASN A 603 -28.03 26.87 -15.12
C ASN A 603 -27.47 27.63 -13.89
N TYR A 604 -26.29 27.26 -13.40
CA TYR A 604 -25.63 27.85 -12.22
C TYR A 604 -24.39 28.69 -12.58
N GLY A 605 -24.08 28.86 -13.87
CA GLY A 605 -22.91 29.55 -14.37
C GLY A 605 -22.16 28.67 -15.35
N PHE A 606 -21.25 27.86 -14.83
CA PHE A 606 -20.44 26.90 -15.57
C PHE A 606 -20.25 25.63 -14.75
N ASP A 607 -20.00 24.52 -15.45
CA ASP A 607 -19.75 23.21 -14.85
C ASP A 607 -18.86 22.32 -15.76
N GLY A 608 -18.34 21.24 -15.22
CA GLY A 608 -17.46 20.26 -15.86
C GLY A 608 -16.20 19.98 -15.03
N GLY A 609 -15.23 19.30 -15.60
CA GLY A 609 -13.97 19.08 -14.88
C GLY A 609 -13.04 18.07 -15.52
N ALA A 610 -11.89 17.88 -14.88
CA ALA A 610 -10.94 16.87 -15.31
C ALA A 610 -11.30 15.47 -14.77
N ILE A 611 -11.53 15.34 -13.47
CA ILE A 611 -11.77 14.05 -12.81
C ILE A 611 -12.94 14.19 -11.83
N GLU A 612 -13.89 13.27 -11.92
CA GLU A 612 -14.99 13.13 -10.98
C GLU A 612 -15.08 11.67 -10.50
N LEU A 613 -15.06 11.47 -9.19
CA LEU A 613 -15.52 10.22 -8.58
C LEU A 613 -16.98 10.40 -8.18
N ASP A 614 -17.86 9.69 -8.90
CA ASP A 614 -19.31 9.94 -8.98
C ASP A 614 -20.09 9.43 -7.75
N ASP A 615 -21.40 9.67 -7.71
CA ASP A 615 -22.32 9.35 -6.61
C ASP A 615 -22.70 7.87 -6.45
N GLU A 616 -21.93 6.95 -7.01
CA GLU A 616 -22.27 5.53 -7.06
C GLU A 616 -21.11 4.64 -6.58
N GLY A 617 -21.29 3.98 -5.44
CA GLY A 617 -20.48 2.82 -5.04
C GLY A 617 -19.35 3.10 -4.06
N ILE A 618 -18.26 2.35 -4.23
CA ILE A 618 -17.09 2.37 -3.34
C ILE A 618 -16.02 3.25 -3.99
N HIS A 619 -15.35 4.11 -3.23
CA HIS A 619 -14.29 5.01 -3.70
C HIS A 619 -13.09 4.96 -2.74
N ILE A 620 -12.32 3.88 -2.82
CA ILE A 620 -11.22 3.62 -1.88
C ILE A 620 -9.92 3.35 -2.63
N ASN A 621 -8.79 3.79 -2.06
CA ASN A 621 -7.44 3.52 -2.59
C ASN A 621 -7.23 4.03 -4.03
N TRP A 622 -7.79 5.20 -4.34
CA TRP A 622 -7.57 5.85 -5.64
C TRP A 622 -6.26 6.63 -5.63
N LYS A 623 -5.46 6.47 -6.69
CA LYS A 623 -4.19 7.16 -6.91
C LYS A 623 -4.30 8.11 -8.09
N ILE A 624 -4.33 9.41 -7.81
CA ILE A 624 -4.45 10.48 -8.80
C ILE A 624 -3.14 11.23 -8.82
N HIS A 625 -2.25 10.93 -9.77
CA HIS A 625 -0.92 11.53 -9.76
C HIS A 625 -0.32 11.86 -11.10
N HIS A 626 0.58 12.84 -11.13
CA HIS A 626 1.31 13.21 -12.33
C HIS A 626 0.40 13.67 -13.50
N ASN A 627 -0.79 14.21 -13.22
CA ASN A 627 -1.67 14.73 -14.26
C ASN A 627 -1.43 16.23 -14.51
N ILE A 628 -1.70 16.67 -15.73
CA ILE A 628 -1.72 18.07 -16.15
C ILE A 628 -3.18 18.45 -16.47
N SER A 629 -3.70 19.45 -15.77
CA SER A 629 -5.06 19.96 -15.93
C SER A 629 -5.05 21.45 -16.23
N ARG A 630 -5.72 21.89 -17.30
CA ARG A 630 -5.73 23.29 -17.73
C ARG A 630 -7.10 23.74 -18.25
N GLY A 631 -7.58 24.84 -17.70
CA GLY A 631 -8.80 25.51 -18.18
C GLY A 631 -10.05 24.64 -18.08
N ASN A 632 -10.03 23.59 -17.25
CA ASN A 632 -11.21 22.84 -16.86
C ASN A 632 -11.97 23.65 -15.80
N GLN A 633 -13.23 23.28 -15.53
CA GLN A 633 -13.96 23.94 -14.44
C GLN A 633 -13.33 23.59 -13.08
N GLY A 634 -13.15 22.32 -12.76
CA GLY A 634 -12.35 21.83 -11.63
C GLY A 634 -11.34 20.76 -12.03
N PHE A 635 -10.34 20.50 -11.18
CA PHE A 635 -9.43 19.38 -11.37
C PHE A 635 -10.04 18.06 -10.87
N PHE A 636 -10.28 17.96 -9.57
CA PHE A 636 -10.82 16.75 -8.96
C PHE A 636 -12.06 17.07 -8.11
N GLU A 637 -13.10 16.28 -8.31
CA GLU A 637 -14.35 16.34 -7.56
C GLU A 637 -14.74 14.94 -7.07
N SER A 638 -15.27 14.90 -5.87
CA SER A 638 -15.86 13.71 -5.24
C SER A 638 -17.26 14.09 -4.78
N TYR A 639 -18.26 13.27 -5.08
CA TYR A 639 -19.65 13.61 -4.80
C TYR A 639 -19.96 13.70 -3.29
N ASP A 640 -20.81 14.65 -2.90
CA ASP A 640 -21.13 14.94 -1.50
C ASP A 640 -21.82 13.75 -0.78
N ASP A 641 -21.20 13.34 0.32
CA ASP A 641 -21.62 12.27 1.22
C ASP A 641 -22.96 12.56 1.94
N SER A 642 -23.45 13.81 1.91
CA SER A 642 -24.80 14.14 2.40
C SER A 642 -25.94 13.68 1.47
N GLU A 643 -25.63 13.39 0.21
CA GLU A 643 -26.60 13.03 -0.83
C GLU A 643 -26.50 11.56 -1.31
N CYS A 644 -25.44 10.84 -0.91
CA CYS A 644 -25.25 9.43 -1.24
C CYS A 644 -25.29 8.53 0.01
N GLU A 645 -26.40 7.82 0.23
CA GLU A 645 -26.60 6.95 1.40
C GLU A 645 -25.68 5.71 1.39
N ASP A 646 -25.17 5.30 0.23
CA ASP A 646 -24.40 4.06 0.01
C ASP A 646 -22.94 4.31 -0.41
N CYS A 647 -22.50 5.57 -0.52
CA CYS A 647 -21.13 5.88 -0.93
C CYS A 647 -20.15 5.64 0.21
N THR A 648 -19.00 5.04 -0.11
CA THR A 648 -17.92 4.91 0.85
C THR A 648 -16.62 5.49 0.33
N TRP A 649 -16.07 6.45 1.06
CA TRP A 649 -14.83 7.14 0.75
C TRP A 649 -13.68 6.57 1.58
N GLY A 650 -12.55 6.29 0.94
CA GLY A 650 -11.34 5.78 1.58
C GLY A 650 -10.08 6.30 0.92
N ASP A 651 -8.99 6.28 1.67
CA ASP A 651 -7.65 6.80 1.40
C ASP A 651 -7.34 7.12 -0.08
N ILE A 652 -7.68 8.35 -0.50
CA ILE A 652 -7.35 8.88 -1.84
C ILE A 652 -5.98 9.56 -1.77
N GLU A 653 -5.11 9.23 -2.73
CA GLU A 653 -3.82 9.87 -2.94
C GLU A 653 -3.87 10.83 -4.14
N ILE A 654 -3.52 12.10 -3.93
CA ILE A 654 -3.48 13.15 -4.95
C ILE A 654 -2.08 13.76 -4.94
N CYS A 655 -1.20 13.30 -5.84
CA CYS A 655 0.23 13.65 -5.77
C CYS A 655 0.84 14.12 -7.09
N TYR A 656 1.80 15.04 -7.06
CA TYR A 656 2.56 15.44 -8.27
C TYR A 656 1.70 15.96 -9.44
N ASN A 657 0.51 16.49 -9.18
CA ASN A 657 -0.34 17.05 -10.23
C ASN A 657 -0.06 18.53 -10.46
N TYR A 658 -0.21 18.97 -11.70
CA TYR A 658 -0.27 20.39 -12.07
C TYR A 658 -1.70 20.74 -12.51
N SER A 659 -2.33 21.69 -11.83
CA SER A 659 -3.66 22.23 -12.19
C SER A 659 -3.60 23.75 -12.38
N ASP A 660 -4.21 24.26 -13.47
CA ASP A 660 -4.49 25.67 -13.75
C ASP A 660 -5.93 25.82 -14.23
N ASP A 661 -6.87 25.67 -13.30
CA ASP A 661 -8.31 25.52 -13.55
C ASP A 661 -9.15 26.64 -12.90
N TYR A 662 -10.44 26.73 -13.28
CA TYR A 662 -11.29 27.86 -12.91
C TYR A 662 -11.76 27.85 -11.45
N GLN A 663 -12.13 26.70 -10.87
CA GLN A 663 -12.98 26.64 -9.66
C GLN A 663 -12.40 25.92 -8.44
N TRP A 664 -11.83 24.72 -8.57
CA TRP A 664 -11.18 24.01 -7.47
C TRP A 664 -10.12 23.05 -7.98
N PHE A 665 -9.14 22.80 -7.12
CA PHE A 665 -8.25 21.67 -7.26
C PHE A 665 -8.93 20.39 -6.73
N LEU A 666 -9.61 20.51 -5.60
CA LEU A 666 -10.31 19.41 -4.94
C LEU A 666 -11.58 19.93 -4.26
N ASP A 667 -12.69 19.24 -4.47
CA ASP A 667 -13.95 19.44 -3.74
C ASP A 667 -14.54 18.06 -3.39
N GLY A 668 -15.00 17.90 -2.14
CA GLY A 668 -15.70 16.71 -1.70
C GLY A 668 -14.99 15.82 -0.66
N PRO A 669 -15.61 14.69 -0.30
CA PRO A 669 -15.06 13.71 0.63
C PRO A 669 -13.94 12.85 0.02
N ILE A 670 -12.87 12.65 0.79
CA ILE A 670 -11.66 11.92 0.34
C ILE A 670 -11.16 10.84 1.31
N GLY A 671 -11.95 10.51 2.34
CA GLY A 671 -11.53 9.61 3.44
C GLY A 671 -10.64 10.31 4.49
N ASN A 672 -10.34 9.62 5.61
CA ASN A 672 -9.68 10.23 6.77
C ASN A 672 -8.14 10.24 6.70
N ASN A 673 -7.54 9.35 5.92
CA ASN A 673 -6.09 9.24 5.74
C ASN A 673 -5.65 9.74 4.35
N ALA A 674 -6.42 10.65 3.76
CA ALA A 674 -6.13 11.17 2.42
C ALA A 674 -4.76 11.87 2.34
N ILE A 675 -4.13 11.75 1.18
CA ILE A 675 -2.78 12.25 0.93
C ILE A 675 -2.86 13.24 -0.22
N ILE A 676 -2.48 14.50 0.03
CA ILE A 676 -2.45 15.58 -0.95
C ILE A 676 -1.04 16.17 -0.91
N GLU A 677 -0.14 15.64 -1.72
CA GLU A 677 1.29 15.92 -1.59
C GLU A 677 1.95 16.35 -2.91
N ASN A 678 2.89 17.29 -2.85
CA ASN A 678 3.72 17.66 -4.01
C ASN A 678 2.92 18.12 -5.25
N ASN A 679 1.77 18.80 -5.07
CA ASN A 679 1.02 19.37 -6.20
C ASN A 679 1.40 20.83 -6.45
N THR A 680 1.39 21.25 -7.72
CA THR A 680 1.49 22.67 -8.11
C THR A 680 0.11 23.16 -8.58
N ILE A 681 -0.52 24.01 -7.78
CA ILE A 681 -1.93 24.36 -7.90
C ILE A 681 -2.05 25.86 -8.22
N LEU A 682 -2.53 26.17 -9.42
CA LEU A 682 -2.81 27.53 -9.88
C LEU A 682 -4.31 27.79 -9.89
N ARG A 683 -4.71 28.85 -9.20
CA ARG A 683 -6.10 29.34 -9.15
C ARG A 683 -6.12 30.84 -9.40
N VAL A 684 -5.78 31.17 -10.65
CA VAL A 684 -5.52 32.54 -11.10
C VAL A 684 -6.44 32.97 -12.25
N LEU A 685 -7.21 32.04 -12.81
CA LEU A 685 -8.21 32.34 -13.82
C LEU A 685 -9.39 33.15 -13.20
N PRO A 686 -10.07 33.99 -13.99
CA PRO A 686 -11.20 34.77 -13.48
C PRO A 686 -12.35 33.86 -13.04
N ALA A 687 -12.93 34.11 -11.87
CA ALA A 687 -14.09 33.38 -11.38
C ALA A 687 -15.25 33.43 -12.39
N ASN A 688 -15.84 32.26 -12.66
CA ASN A 688 -17.00 32.08 -13.53
C ASN A 688 -18.22 31.52 -12.78
N THR A 689 -18.07 31.31 -11.47
CA THR A 689 -19.06 30.90 -10.47
C THR A 689 -18.85 31.71 -9.18
N ASP A 690 -19.72 31.53 -8.17
CA ASP A 690 -19.62 32.22 -6.88
C ASP A 690 -18.63 31.53 -5.89
N TYR A 691 -18.07 30.39 -6.28
CA TYR A 691 -17.08 29.61 -5.50
C TYR A 691 -15.67 30.19 -5.61
N ASN A 692 -14.95 30.30 -4.50
CA ASN A 692 -13.71 31.09 -4.42
C ASN A 692 -12.63 30.49 -3.49
N TRP A 693 -12.38 29.19 -3.62
CA TRP A 693 -11.39 28.43 -2.83
C TRP A 693 -10.71 27.35 -3.67
N CYS A 694 -9.56 26.83 -3.24
CA CYS A 694 -8.84 25.77 -3.97
C CYS A 694 -9.22 24.36 -3.55
N ILE A 695 -9.26 24.12 -2.24
CA ILE A 695 -9.57 22.82 -1.65
C ILE A 695 -10.74 23.00 -0.71
N SER A 696 -11.78 22.19 -0.91
CA SER A 696 -12.90 22.06 0.01
C SER A 696 -12.95 20.63 0.51
N LEU A 697 -12.85 20.46 1.83
CA LEU A 697 -13.02 19.16 2.46
C LEU A 697 -14.37 19.14 3.14
N HIS A 698 -15.14 18.07 2.93
CA HIS A 698 -16.46 17.90 3.56
C HIS A 698 -16.36 17.32 4.98
N HIS A 699 -15.17 16.83 5.35
CA HIS A 699 -14.84 16.32 6.69
C HIS A 699 -13.38 16.60 7.05
N THR A 700 -13.06 16.48 8.34
CA THR A 700 -11.67 16.55 8.82
C THR A 700 -10.90 15.30 8.42
N ILE A 701 -9.62 15.46 8.06
CA ILE A 701 -8.70 14.38 7.71
C ILE A 701 -7.66 14.16 8.81
N PRO A 702 -8.03 13.64 10.00
CA PRO A 702 -7.18 13.65 11.19
C PRO A 702 -5.85 12.90 11.04
N ASN A 703 -5.80 11.93 10.12
CA ASN A 703 -4.62 11.12 9.83
C ASN A 703 -4.06 11.41 8.43
N GLY A 704 -4.66 12.36 7.72
CA GLY A 704 -4.28 12.73 6.37
C GLY A 704 -3.04 13.62 6.32
N SER A 705 -2.65 13.96 5.11
CA SER A 705 -1.50 14.81 4.84
C SER A 705 -1.81 15.79 3.72
N VAL A 706 -1.64 17.08 3.99
CA VAL A 706 -1.62 18.12 2.95
C VAL A 706 -0.28 18.82 3.03
N CYS A 707 0.72 18.32 2.28
CA CYS A 707 2.08 18.82 2.42
C CYS A 707 2.86 18.92 1.12
N ASN A 708 3.95 19.67 1.17
CA ASN A 708 4.85 19.88 0.03
C ASN A 708 4.16 20.50 -1.20
N ASN A 709 2.98 21.14 -1.08
CA ASN A 709 2.26 21.71 -2.21
C ASN A 709 2.67 23.17 -2.45
N ILE A 710 2.53 23.64 -3.69
CA ILE A 710 2.65 25.06 -4.06
C ILE A 710 1.28 25.57 -4.50
N PHE A 711 0.72 26.54 -3.77
CA PHE A 711 -0.53 27.23 -4.10
C PHE A 711 -0.23 28.62 -4.69
N VAL A 712 -0.71 28.88 -5.90
CA VAL A 712 -0.54 30.14 -6.63
C VAL A 712 -1.92 30.72 -6.93
N LEU A 713 -2.31 31.76 -6.19
CA LEU A 713 -3.69 32.22 -6.06
C LEU A 713 -3.86 33.67 -6.52
N ALA A 714 -5.04 34.02 -7.03
CA ALA A 714 -5.41 35.40 -7.37
C ALA A 714 -6.90 35.67 -7.07
N ASN A 715 -7.38 36.88 -7.32
CA ASN A 715 -8.80 37.25 -7.31
C ASN A 715 -9.50 37.06 -5.96
N GLY A 716 -8.74 37.03 -4.86
CA GLY A 716 -9.28 36.77 -3.53
C GLY A 716 -9.53 35.30 -3.23
N VAL A 717 -9.06 34.36 -4.07
CA VAL A 717 -9.18 32.92 -3.83
C VAL A 717 -8.35 32.51 -2.60
N THR A 718 -8.95 31.73 -1.70
CA THR A 718 -8.28 31.10 -0.56
C THR A 718 -7.80 29.69 -0.91
N ALA A 719 -6.78 29.19 -0.21
CA ALA A 719 -6.30 27.82 -0.41
C ALA A 719 -7.32 26.78 0.08
N PHE A 720 -8.06 27.08 1.15
CA PHE A 720 -9.03 26.16 1.75
C PHE A 720 -10.33 26.85 2.13
N GLU A 721 -11.42 26.09 2.15
CA GLU A 721 -12.75 26.47 2.64
C GLU A 721 -13.43 25.28 3.34
N TRP A 722 -14.53 25.56 4.06
CA TRP A 722 -15.42 24.60 4.73
C TRP A 722 -14.84 23.92 5.98
N GLU A 723 -14.19 22.77 5.84
CA GLU A 723 -13.51 22.09 6.96
C GLU A 723 -12.01 22.38 6.96
N ASN A 724 -11.50 22.71 8.15
CA ASN A 724 -10.09 23.00 8.30
C ASN A 724 -9.30 21.68 8.34
N PRO A 725 -8.33 21.45 7.42
CA PRO A 725 -7.46 20.26 7.47
C PRO A 725 -6.61 20.21 8.75
N GLY A 726 -6.54 21.30 9.53
CA GLY A 726 -5.91 21.34 10.84
C GLY A 726 -4.42 21.03 10.76
N ASP A 727 -3.97 20.12 11.63
CA ASP A 727 -2.57 19.70 11.73
C ASP A 727 -2.12 18.82 10.55
N ALA A 728 -3.02 18.45 9.63
CA ALA A 728 -2.64 17.76 8.40
C ALA A 728 -1.81 18.67 7.45
N THR A 729 -1.90 19.99 7.60
CA THR A 729 -1.16 20.96 6.76
C THR A 729 0.25 21.23 7.26
N ARG A 730 1.25 21.05 6.38
CA ARG A 730 2.67 21.33 6.68
C ARG A 730 3.48 21.55 5.40
N ASN A 731 4.58 22.29 5.46
CA ASN A 731 5.54 22.44 4.36
C ASN A 731 4.91 22.85 3.00
N ASN A 732 3.87 23.69 3.00
CA ASN A 732 3.25 24.23 1.79
C ASN A 732 3.71 25.68 1.54
N ILE A 733 3.77 26.08 0.27
CA ILE A 733 3.92 27.48 -0.16
C ILE A 733 2.56 28.05 -0.56
N TYR A 734 2.26 29.26 -0.09
CA TYR A 734 1.08 30.02 -0.51
C TYR A 734 1.51 31.36 -1.14
N TYR A 735 1.10 31.62 -2.37
CA TYR A 735 1.46 32.85 -3.09
C TYR A 735 0.26 33.53 -3.73
N SER A 736 -0.09 34.75 -3.28
CA SER A 736 -1.08 35.58 -3.98
C SER A 736 -0.37 36.47 -5.02
N VAL A 737 -0.52 36.12 -6.30
CA VAL A 737 0.19 36.79 -7.41
C VAL A 737 -0.24 38.24 -7.62
N ASP A 738 -1.51 38.55 -7.32
CA ASP A 738 -2.10 39.88 -7.44
C ASP A 738 -2.16 40.64 -6.10
N LYS A 739 -1.71 40.00 -5.01
CA LYS A 739 -1.77 40.51 -3.64
C LYS A 739 -3.19 40.83 -3.18
N SER A 740 -4.18 40.12 -3.70
CA SER A 740 -5.57 40.24 -3.24
C SER A 740 -5.74 39.82 -1.78
N LEU A 741 -4.87 38.92 -1.29
CA LEU A 741 -4.87 38.44 0.08
C LEU A 741 -3.46 38.51 0.67
N ASP A 742 -3.36 39.07 1.88
CA ASP A 742 -2.11 39.04 2.65
C ASP A 742 -1.79 37.62 3.16
N ASN A 743 -2.84 36.84 3.46
CA ASN A 743 -2.74 35.44 3.86
C ASN A 743 -3.65 34.57 2.99
N PRO A 744 -3.12 33.99 1.90
CA PRO A 744 -3.92 33.18 0.97
C PRO A 744 -4.36 31.84 1.57
N LYS A 745 -3.72 31.36 2.65
CA LYS A 745 -4.17 30.15 3.38
C LYS A 745 -5.54 30.38 4.04
N GLY A 746 -5.83 31.60 4.48
CA GLY A 746 -7.06 31.98 5.19
C GLY A 746 -6.98 31.84 6.73
N TYR A 747 -6.05 31.04 7.26
CA TYR A 747 -5.82 30.84 8.70
C TYR A 747 -4.32 30.76 9.02
N THR A 748 -3.97 30.52 10.29
CA THR A 748 -2.58 30.50 10.75
C THR A 748 -1.76 29.42 10.02
N LEU A 749 -0.52 29.77 9.69
CA LEU A 749 0.45 28.84 9.09
C LEU A 749 0.83 27.74 10.09
N GLY A 750 0.92 26.51 9.59
CA GLY A 750 1.40 25.33 10.29
C GLY A 750 2.92 25.19 10.19
N GLU A 751 3.43 24.01 10.56
CA GLU A 751 4.87 23.73 10.52
C GLU A 751 5.41 23.83 9.08
N GLY A 752 6.51 24.58 8.90
CA GLY A 752 7.22 24.66 7.61
C GLY A 752 6.48 25.40 6.50
N GLU A 753 5.26 25.87 6.74
CA GLU A 753 4.48 26.59 5.74
C GLU A 753 4.90 28.06 5.64
N ILE A 754 4.90 28.59 4.41
CA ILE A 754 5.40 29.94 4.14
C ILE A 754 4.53 30.66 3.10
N ILE A 755 4.42 31.99 3.23
CA ILE A 755 3.76 32.86 2.25
C ILE A 755 4.84 33.61 1.49
N VAL A 756 5.16 33.16 0.28
CA VAL A 756 6.27 33.68 -0.52
C VAL A 756 6.09 33.36 -2.01
N ASP A 757 6.72 34.13 -2.89
CA ASP A 757 6.84 33.79 -4.30
C ASP A 757 7.70 32.50 -4.45
N PRO A 758 7.21 31.44 -5.11
CA PRO A 758 7.96 30.22 -5.34
C PRO A 758 9.11 30.37 -6.35
N LEU A 759 9.24 31.52 -7.03
CA LEU A 759 10.30 31.81 -8.00
C LEU A 759 10.33 30.82 -9.18
N PHE A 760 9.28 30.81 -9.99
CA PHE A 760 9.25 30.00 -11.22
C PHE A 760 10.12 30.59 -12.34
N VAL A 761 10.63 29.72 -13.21
CA VAL A 761 11.44 30.09 -14.39
C VAL A 761 10.73 31.11 -15.27
N ASN A 762 9.46 30.85 -15.61
CA ASN A 762 8.64 31.79 -16.34
C ASN A 762 7.14 31.55 -16.08
N TYR A 763 6.64 32.16 -15.00
CA TYR A 763 5.23 32.09 -14.64
C TYR A 763 4.27 32.56 -15.75
N ALA A 764 4.65 33.57 -16.54
CA ALA A 764 3.78 34.15 -17.57
C ALA A 764 3.50 33.15 -18.70
N ASP A 765 4.48 32.32 -19.04
CA ASP A 765 4.37 31.26 -20.05
C ASP A 765 4.06 29.88 -19.44
N ARG A 766 3.75 29.82 -18.13
CA ARG A 766 3.49 28.58 -17.36
C ARG A 766 4.65 27.58 -17.38
N ASP A 767 5.88 28.10 -17.44
CA ASP A 767 7.06 27.33 -17.07
C ASP A 767 7.21 27.39 -15.54
N LEU A 768 6.62 26.40 -14.87
CA LEU A 768 6.50 26.31 -13.42
C LEU A 768 7.66 25.55 -12.76
N HIS A 769 8.73 25.28 -13.50
CA HIS A 769 9.98 24.83 -12.91
C HIS A 769 10.53 25.89 -11.97
N LEU A 770 11.22 25.46 -10.91
CA LEU A 770 11.79 26.35 -9.92
C LEU A 770 13.10 26.98 -10.44
N LEU A 771 13.29 28.27 -10.21
CA LEU A 771 14.57 28.95 -10.38
C LEU A 771 15.54 28.60 -9.25
N GLU A 772 16.83 28.71 -9.55
CA GLU A 772 17.89 28.72 -8.53
C GLU A 772 17.53 29.74 -7.43
N GLY A 773 17.67 29.33 -6.17
CA GLY A 773 17.32 30.13 -5.00
C GLY A 773 15.84 30.15 -4.62
N SER A 774 14.99 29.36 -5.31
CA SER A 774 13.60 29.18 -4.90
C SER A 774 13.47 28.68 -3.46
N PRO A 775 12.53 29.24 -2.67
CA PRO A 775 12.24 28.75 -1.32
C PRO A 775 11.53 27.39 -1.30
N ALA A 776 11.21 26.81 -2.46
CA ALA A 776 10.60 25.49 -2.60
C ALA A 776 11.64 24.35 -2.67
N ILE A 777 12.90 24.66 -3.02
CA ILE A 777 13.92 23.66 -3.30
C ILE A 777 14.33 22.91 -2.02
N ASP A 778 14.40 21.58 -2.05
CA ASP A 778 14.78 20.68 -0.95
C ASP A 778 13.95 20.84 0.34
N MET A 779 12.81 21.50 0.29
CA MET A 779 12.02 21.80 1.49
C MET A 779 11.01 20.71 1.85
N GLY A 780 10.82 19.71 1.00
CA GLY A 780 10.03 18.51 1.27
C GLY A 780 10.83 17.44 2.01
N LYS A 781 10.23 16.82 3.04
CA LYS A 781 10.94 15.86 3.91
C LYS A 781 11.00 14.44 3.33
N THR A 782 9.97 13.99 2.63
CA THR A 782 9.85 12.64 2.03
C THR A 782 8.92 12.71 0.82
N SER A 783 9.25 11.96 -0.24
CA SER A 783 8.38 11.77 -1.39
C SER A 783 7.82 10.34 -1.42
N ARG A 784 6.54 10.20 -1.79
CA ARG A 784 5.89 8.89 -2.03
C ARG A 784 6.25 8.30 -3.38
N TYR A 785 6.57 9.15 -4.35
CA TYR A 785 6.94 8.75 -5.70
C TYR A 785 8.43 8.96 -5.91
N SER A 786 9.05 8.07 -6.68
CA SER A 786 10.47 8.17 -7.03
C SER A 786 10.72 9.09 -8.23
N MET A 787 9.67 9.61 -8.85
CA MET A 787 9.71 10.49 -10.01
C MET A 787 8.79 11.70 -9.78
N ASP A 788 9.10 12.83 -10.41
CA ASP A 788 8.25 14.01 -10.51
C ASP A 788 7.39 14.00 -11.78
N LEU A 789 6.60 15.05 -12.02
CA LEU A 789 5.74 15.19 -13.21
C LEU A 789 6.49 15.13 -14.55
N ASP A 790 7.76 15.53 -14.58
CA ASP A 790 8.63 15.49 -15.76
C ASP A 790 9.41 14.16 -15.89
N ASN A 791 9.14 13.20 -15.00
CA ASN A 791 9.85 11.93 -14.85
C ASN A 791 11.33 12.07 -14.43
N ASN A 792 11.68 13.14 -13.73
CA ASN A 792 12.97 13.31 -13.07
C ASN A 792 12.99 12.54 -11.73
N PRO A 793 14.13 11.94 -11.33
CA PRO A 793 14.24 11.24 -10.04
C PRO A 793 14.04 12.16 -8.83
N VAL A 794 13.34 11.66 -7.81
CA VAL A 794 13.07 12.37 -6.54
C VAL A 794 13.54 11.54 -5.33
N PRO A 795 14.21 12.15 -4.34
CA PRO A 795 14.79 13.49 -4.40
C PRO A 795 16.04 13.50 -5.27
N LYS A 796 16.26 14.58 -6.00
CA LYS A 796 17.54 14.87 -6.63
C LYS A 796 18.49 15.55 -5.64
N GLY A 797 17.93 16.35 -4.74
CA GLY A 797 18.67 17.13 -3.76
C GLY A 797 18.76 16.53 -2.35
N ASN A 798 18.84 17.41 -1.35
CA ASN A 798 18.82 17.03 0.07
C ASN A 798 17.42 16.62 0.55
N GLY A 799 16.39 16.96 -0.20
CA GLY A 799 14.97 16.63 0.03
C GLY A 799 14.23 16.67 -1.30
N SER A 800 12.93 16.39 -1.30
CA SER A 800 12.12 16.67 -2.48
C SER A 800 11.85 18.17 -2.56
N ASP A 801 11.70 18.70 -3.75
CA ASP A 801 11.17 20.05 -3.91
C ASP A 801 9.68 20.09 -3.55
N LEU A 802 9.18 21.28 -3.21
CA LEU A 802 7.75 21.52 -3.11
C LEU A 802 7.15 21.61 -4.52
N GLY A 803 5.92 21.12 -4.66
CA GLY A 803 5.19 21.12 -5.92
C GLY A 803 5.50 19.91 -6.80
N ALA A 804 4.96 19.95 -8.01
CA ALA A 804 4.93 18.82 -8.94
C ALA A 804 6.24 18.58 -9.71
N PHE A 805 7.21 19.49 -9.61
CA PHE A 805 8.45 19.46 -10.40
C PHE A 805 9.66 19.47 -9.47
N GLU A 806 10.56 18.52 -9.69
CA GLU A 806 11.86 18.44 -9.05
C GLU A 806 12.87 19.24 -9.87
N SER A 807 13.47 20.24 -9.24
CA SER A 807 14.46 21.09 -9.86
C SER A 807 15.83 20.41 -9.93
N PRO A 808 16.73 20.90 -10.80
CA PRO A 808 18.12 20.46 -10.78
C PRO A 808 18.95 21.10 -9.65
N TYR A 809 18.35 21.96 -8.84
CA TYR A 809 19.03 22.78 -7.84
C TYR A 809 18.95 22.15 -6.45
N PHE A 810 19.81 22.60 -5.54
CA PHE A 810 19.94 22.07 -4.19
C PHE A 810 19.90 23.24 -3.21
N ALA A 811 19.18 23.12 -2.11
CA ALA A 811 19.17 24.16 -1.09
C ALA A 811 20.50 24.21 -0.33
N ILE A 812 20.91 25.42 0.02
CA ILE A 812 22.00 25.61 0.99
C ILE A 812 21.44 25.31 2.38
N VAL A 813 22.06 24.36 3.08
CA VAL A 813 21.63 23.94 4.41
C VAL A 813 22.68 24.39 5.44
N PRO A 814 22.44 25.49 6.17
CA PRO A 814 23.29 25.86 7.29
C PRO A 814 23.15 24.80 8.40
N HIS A 815 24.25 24.22 8.81
CA HIS A 815 24.26 23.25 9.90
C HIS A 815 25.38 23.58 10.89
N PHE A 816 25.03 23.63 12.17
CA PHE A 816 26.00 23.88 13.22
C PHE A 816 25.69 23.22 14.56
N ASN A 817 26.74 23.01 15.34
CA ASN A 817 26.69 22.54 16.72
C ASN A 817 27.11 23.63 17.70
N ILE A 818 26.59 23.58 18.93
CA ILE A 818 26.93 24.47 20.02
C ILE A 818 27.51 23.63 21.16
N THR A 819 28.67 24.01 21.68
CA THR A 819 29.21 23.51 22.95
C THR A 819 29.22 24.65 23.96
N ALA A 820 28.55 24.48 25.09
CA ALA A 820 28.42 25.52 26.12
C ALA A 820 29.21 25.17 27.38
N ASN A 821 29.96 26.13 27.92
CA ASN A 821 30.66 26.01 29.20
C ASN A 821 30.64 27.35 29.95
N ASN A 822 30.03 27.38 31.15
CA ASN A 822 29.68 28.61 31.86
C ASN A 822 28.94 29.57 30.92
N LEU A 823 29.33 30.85 30.84
CA LEU A 823 28.73 31.84 29.93
C LEU A 823 29.39 31.86 28.54
N THR A 824 30.19 30.85 28.17
CA THR A 824 30.88 30.80 26.88
C THR A 824 30.31 29.70 25.99
N VAL A 825 30.12 30.02 24.70
CA VAL A 825 29.79 29.07 23.65
C VAL A 825 30.93 28.93 22.67
N GLU A 826 31.15 27.71 22.20
CA GLU A 826 31.89 27.41 20.98
C GLU A 826 30.93 26.85 19.94
N VAL A 827 31.02 27.36 18.72
CA VAL A 827 30.15 27.00 17.61
C VAL A 827 30.95 26.45 16.44
N ASP A 828 30.42 25.42 15.79
CA ASP A 828 31.03 24.74 14.65
C ASP A 828 30.00 24.55 13.53
N GLY A 829 30.21 25.24 12.42
CA GLY A 829 29.38 25.24 11.22
C GLY A 829 29.89 24.33 10.09
N ASN A 830 30.94 23.53 10.30
CA ASN A 830 31.54 22.69 9.24
C ASN A 830 30.59 21.66 8.61
N GLY A 831 29.45 21.37 9.25
CA GLY A 831 28.44 20.48 8.68
C GLY A 831 27.52 21.13 7.64
N SER A 832 27.67 22.44 7.37
CA SER A 832 26.83 23.14 6.39
C SER A 832 27.03 22.60 4.98
N LEU A 833 25.95 22.46 4.22
CA LEU A 833 25.94 21.87 2.88
C LEU A 833 25.64 22.93 1.81
N ALA A 834 26.23 22.77 0.63
CA ALA A 834 25.95 23.49 -0.61
C ALA A 834 26.08 22.50 -1.79
N GLU A 835 25.51 22.83 -2.95
CA GLU A 835 25.41 22.00 -4.18
C GLU A 835 26.69 21.20 -4.54
N ASP A 836 26.51 20.09 -5.25
CA ASP A 836 27.60 19.32 -5.85
C ASP A 836 28.48 20.22 -6.76
N GLN A 837 29.80 20.19 -6.53
CA GLN A 837 30.82 21.13 -7.06
C GLN A 837 30.84 22.57 -6.51
N GLN A 838 29.94 22.96 -5.61
CA GLN A 838 30.00 24.23 -4.88
C GLN A 838 30.65 24.07 -3.49
N SER A 839 31.03 25.19 -2.88
CA SER A 839 31.54 25.21 -1.50
C SER A 839 30.96 26.40 -0.75
N ILE A 840 30.84 26.29 0.58
CA ILE A 840 30.49 27.44 1.42
C ILE A 840 31.62 28.46 1.34
N GLN A 841 31.32 29.63 0.76
CA GLN A 841 32.24 30.74 0.60
C GLN A 841 32.50 31.45 1.93
N SER A 842 31.47 31.66 2.75
CA SER A 842 31.63 32.33 4.05
C SER A 842 30.59 31.91 5.09
N TYR A 843 30.96 32.12 6.37
CA TYR A 843 30.16 31.85 7.56
C TYR A 843 30.13 33.11 8.42
N MET A 844 28.93 33.51 8.87
CA MET A 844 28.69 34.65 9.73
C MET A 844 27.81 34.24 10.90
N TRP A 845 28.21 34.64 12.11
CA TRP A 845 27.53 34.30 13.35
C TRP A 845 26.94 35.55 13.99
N ASP A 846 25.72 35.44 14.51
CA ASP A 846 25.07 36.36 15.44
C ASP A 846 24.75 35.59 16.72
N PHE A 847 25.18 36.08 17.87
CA PHE A 847 25.02 35.39 19.16
C PHE A 847 23.78 35.84 19.95
N GLY A 848 22.97 36.77 19.42
CA GLY A 848 21.73 37.21 20.03
C GLY A 848 21.88 38.24 21.16
N ASP A 849 23.08 38.80 21.35
CA ASP A 849 23.42 39.83 22.35
C ASP A 849 24.27 40.99 21.77
N ASP A 850 24.09 41.28 20.48
CA ASP A 850 24.92 42.17 19.64
C ASP A 850 26.33 41.63 19.32
N GLY A 851 26.71 40.45 19.83
CA GLY A 851 27.93 39.75 19.46
C GLY A 851 27.86 39.14 18.06
N THR A 852 28.89 39.35 17.23
CA THR A 852 29.00 38.72 15.91
C THR A 852 30.39 38.14 15.67
N ALA A 853 30.49 37.11 14.81
CA ALA A 853 31.77 36.53 14.39
C ALA A 853 31.72 36.04 12.94
N THR A 854 32.88 35.69 12.38
CA THR A 854 32.99 35.06 11.04
C THR A 854 33.92 33.85 11.11
N GLY A 855 33.77 32.93 10.16
CA GLY A 855 34.55 31.69 10.09
C GLY A 855 33.69 30.46 10.39
N ASN A 856 34.12 29.30 9.89
CA ASN A 856 33.43 28.01 10.08
C ASN A 856 33.33 27.61 11.56
N THR A 857 34.20 28.12 12.42
CA THR A 857 34.11 27.98 13.88
C THR A 857 34.26 29.34 14.57
N ALA A 858 33.57 29.56 15.69
CA ALA A 858 33.70 30.77 16.49
C ALA A 858 33.46 30.52 17.99
N SER A 859 33.79 31.50 18.84
CA SER A 859 33.51 31.46 20.27
C SER A 859 32.97 32.80 20.76
N HIS A 860 32.03 32.79 21.71
CA HIS A 860 31.47 34.01 22.30
C HIS A 860 31.19 33.83 23.80
N THR A 861 31.35 34.90 24.58
CA THR A 861 31.11 34.90 26.03
C THR A 861 30.07 35.94 26.39
N TYR A 862 28.93 35.48 26.93
CA TYR A 862 27.83 36.31 27.39
C TYR A 862 28.16 37.00 28.71
N ARG A 863 27.61 38.21 28.91
CA ARG A 863 27.84 39.00 30.14
C ARG A 863 27.03 38.50 31.32
N ASP A 864 25.80 38.08 31.05
CA ASP A 864 24.81 37.71 32.06
C ASP A 864 24.21 36.34 31.72
N ALA A 865 23.61 35.70 32.72
CA ALA A 865 22.82 34.49 32.50
C ALA A 865 21.49 34.85 31.80
N GLY A 866 21.07 34.03 30.84
CA GLY A 866 19.88 34.26 30.02
C GLY A 866 19.75 33.21 28.92
N THR A 867 18.68 33.30 28.13
CA THR A 867 18.52 32.53 26.89
C THR A 867 18.90 33.41 25.72
N TYR A 868 19.73 32.88 24.82
CA TYR A 868 20.24 33.57 23.65
C TYR A 868 19.98 32.74 22.39
N GLU A 869 19.62 33.41 21.30
CA GLU A 869 19.40 32.82 19.98
C GLU A 869 20.66 33.00 19.14
N ILE A 870 21.38 31.90 18.87
CA ILE A 870 22.58 31.92 18.03
C ILE A 870 22.17 31.63 16.59
N THR A 871 22.50 32.52 15.67
CA THR A 871 22.21 32.39 14.24
C THR A 871 23.51 32.21 13.44
N LEU A 872 23.58 31.15 12.64
CA LEU A 872 24.58 30.98 11.58
C LEU A 872 23.98 31.40 10.24
N THR A 873 24.63 32.31 9.52
CA THR A 873 24.39 32.60 8.11
C THR A 873 25.56 32.08 7.29
N VAL A 874 25.29 31.26 6.27
CA VAL A 874 26.28 30.82 5.29
C VAL A 874 26.02 31.45 3.94
N LEU A 875 27.07 31.68 3.16
CA LEU A 875 27.03 32.16 1.78
C LEU A 875 27.78 31.15 0.91
N SER A 876 27.18 30.68 -0.18
CA SER A 876 27.84 29.78 -1.14
C SER A 876 28.72 30.54 -2.13
N THR A 877 29.45 29.80 -2.96
CA THR A 877 30.18 30.35 -4.11
C THR A 877 29.29 30.91 -5.22
N SER A 878 28.01 30.53 -5.32
CA SER A 878 27.03 31.13 -6.25
C SER A 878 26.51 32.49 -5.77
N GLY A 879 26.73 32.85 -4.50
CA GLY A 879 26.29 34.12 -3.91
C GLY A 879 24.94 34.04 -3.20
N GLU A 880 24.38 32.83 -3.07
CA GLU A 880 23.19 32.55 -2.26
C GLU A 880 23.54 32.44 -0.78
N SER A 881 22.60 32.85 0.08
CA SER A 881 22.78 32.81 1.53
C SER A 881 21.60 32.19 2.25
N ALA A 882 21.88 31.35 3.26
CA ALA A 882 20.87 30.76 4.13
C ALA A 882 21.28 30.91 5.60
N SER A 883 20.31 30.90 6.52
CA SER A 883 20.58 31.00 7.96
C SER A 883 19.82 29.99 8.80
N LYS A 884 20.42 29.57 9.92
CA LYS A 884 19.82 28.69 10.92
C LYS A 884 20.06 29.22 12.32
N THR A 885 19.05 29.13 13.18
CA THR A 885 19.11 29.62 14.57
C THR A 885 18.93 28.47 15.57
N LYS A 886 19.66 28.50 16.69
CA LYS A 886 19.52 27.59 17.82
C LYS A 886 19.59 28.37 19.14
N SER A 887 18.73 28.01 20.09
CA SER A 887 18.71 28.59 21.44
C SER A 887 19.77 27.96 22.35
N VAL A 888 20.39 28.77 23.21
CA VAL A 888 21.20 28.30 24.35
C VAL A 888 20.81 29.05 25.62
N SER A 889 20.73 28.35 26.75
CA SER A 889 20.34 28.94 28.04
C SER A 889 21.43 28.80 29.08
N PHE A 890 21.74 29.91 29.76
CA PHE A 890 22.64 29.96 30.90
C PHE A 890 21.88 30.26 32.17
N THR A 891 22.19 29.53 33.24
CA THR A 891 21.65 29.80 34.57
C THR A 891 22.69 30.52 35.43
N LYS A 892 22.22 31.48 36.23
CA LYS A 892 23.07 32.12 37.24
C LYS A 892 23.40 31.07 38.31
N PRO A 893 24.68 30.87 38.71
CA PRO A 893 24.99 30.06 39.87
C PRO A 893 24.24 30.62 41.11
N PRO A 894 23.73 29.77 42.02
CA PRO A 894 23.11 30.25 43.25
C PRO A 894 24.05 31.23 43.97
N ASP A 895 23.53 32.35 44.48
CA ASP A 895 24.33 33.30 45.26
C ASP A 895 24.89 32.56 46.49
N PHE A 896 26.20 32.27 46.48
CA PHE A 896 26.87 31.71 47.65
C PHE A 896 26.82 32.73 48.79
N ILE A 897 25.93 32.52 49.75
CA ILE A 897 26.03 33.15 51.07
C ILE A 897 27.36 32.69 51.68
N GLN A 898 28.34 33.59 51.82
CA GLN A 898 29.49 33.39 52.70
C GLN A 898 29.01 33.31 54.15
N ASN A 899 28.58 32.13 54.59
CA ASN A 899 28.49 31.79 55.99
C ASN A 899 29.81 31.14 56.42
N ARG A 900 30.66 31.90 57.12
CA ARG A 900 31.78 31.33 57.88
C ARG A 900 31.22 30.45 59.01
N TRP A 901 31.28 29.12 58.89
CA TRP A 901 31.36 28.24 60.08
C TRP A 901 32.14 26.93 59.81
N ARG A 902 33.28 26.82 60.50
CA ARG A 902 33.96 25.63 61.09
C ARG A 902 34.35 24.45 60.18
N SER A 903 35.67 24.22 60.18
CA SER A 903 36.43 23.17 59.50
C SER A 903 35.99 21.74 59.85
N PHE A 904 35.93 20.88 58.83
CA PHE A 904 36.00 19.41 58.95
C PHE A 904 37.36 18.96 58.44
N ASN A 905 37.98 17.97 59.10
CA ASN A 905 39.15 17.28 58.56
C ASN A 905 38.69 15.98 57.89
N VAL A 906 39.06 15.80 56.63
CA VAL A 906 38.93 14.54 55.91
C VAL A 906 40.33 14.00 55.70
N GLN A 907 40.62 12.79 56.16
CA GLN A 907 41.86 12.08 55.83
C GLN A 907 41.51 10.85 55.00
N ILE A 908 42.14 10.74 53.83
CA ILE A 908 42.10 9.56 52.96
C ILE A 908 43.43 8.85 53.16
N GLN A 909 43.40 7.61 53.64
CA GLN A 909 44.60 6.78 53.73
C GLN A 909 44.73 5.99 52.42
N ALA A 910 45.87 6.08 51.75
CA ALA A 910 46.10 5.35 50.50
C ALA A 910 46.09 3.83 50.78
N GLY A 911 45.12 3.10 50.20
CA GLY A 911 45.10 1.64 50.21
C GLY A 911 43.75 0.91 50.27
N ASP A 912 42.61 1.59 50.52
CA ASP A 912 41.27 0.95 50.57
C ASP A 912 40.15 1.95 50.20
N PRO A 913 39.36 1.74 49.12
CA PRO A 913 38.29 2.65 48.70
C PRO A 913 37.00 2.62 49.54
N SER A 914 36.88 1.76 50.56
CA SER A 914 35.58 1.50 51.21
C SER A 914 35.41 2.04 52.64
N ALA A 915 36.34 2.85 53.16
CA ALA A 915 36.26 3.40 54.52
C ALA A 915 36.46 4.93 54.59
N ILE A 916 35.42 5.71 54.32
CA ILE A 916 35.37 7.14 54.69
C ILE A 916 34.75 7.24 56.09
N THR A 917 35.54 7.67 57.08
CA THR A 917 35.02 8.02 58.41
C THR A 917 35.06 9.54 58.60
N VAL A 918 33.88 10.17 58.76
CA VAL A 918 33.75 11.60 59.06
C VAL A 918 33.39 11.79 60.53
N THR A 919 34.24 12.47 61.29
CA THR A 919 33.96 12.79 62.70
C THR A 919 33.80 14.29 62.89
N ARG A 920 32.64 14.70 63.43
CA ARG A 920 32.32 16.10 63.76
C ARG A 920 33.04 16.54 65.04
N MET A 921 33.67 17.71 65.05
CA MET A 921 34.13 18.33 66.29
C MET A 921 32.96 18.99 67.06
N GLY A 922 32.69 18.51 68.27
CA GLY A 922 31.88 19.19 69.28
C GLY A 922 30.38 18.85 69.25
N ALA A 923 29.97 17.92 70.11
CA ALA A 923 28.58 17.55 70.35
C ALA A 923 27.96 18.38 71.49
N GLN A 924 26.66 18.71 71.37
CA GLN A 924 25.66 18.35 72.37
C GLN A 924 24.25 18.29 71.73
N SER A 925 23.49 17.28 72.18
CA SER A 925 22.08 16.93 71.95
C SER A 925 21.60 16.44 70.57
N SER A 926 21.53 15.09 70.50
CA SER A 926 20.41 14.21 70.12
C SER A 926 19.64 14.43 68.80
N ILE A 927 19.88 13.48 67.91
CA ILE A 927 19.18 13.13 66.66
C ILE A 927 17.88 12.36 66.96
N PRO A 928 16.80 12.58 66.20
CA PRO A 928 15.84 11.53 65.83
C PRO A 928 16.11 10.96 64.43
N LYS A 929 15.78 9.67 64.30
CA LYS A 929 16.21 8.67 63.31
C LYS A 929 16.04 9.03 61.83
N LEU A 930 17.00 8.54 61.03
CA LEU A 930 16.88 8.33 59.57
C LEU A 930 15.80 7.26 59.27
N SER A 931 14.56 7.69 59.10
CA SER A 931 13.55 6.89 58.39
C SER A 931 12.52 7.71 57.62
N GLU A 932 12.67 9.03 57.50
CA GLU A 932 11.76 9.87 56.73
C GLU A 932 12.58 10.98 56.06
N LEU A 933 13.05 10.71 54.85
CA LEU A 933 13.30 11.67 53.76
C LEU A 933 13.77 10.85 52.56
N ALA A 934 12.78 10.33 51.83
CA ALA A 934 12.94 9.82 50.48
C ALA A 934 13.26 10.98 49.52
N THR A 935 13.97 10.64 48.45
CA THR A 935 14.00 11.32 47.13
C THR A 935 14.40 12.79 47.10
N LEU A 936 15.64 13.05 46.64
CA LEU A 936 15.93 13.96 45.53
C LEU A 936 17.38 13.71 45.07
N GLU A 937 17.52 13.61 43.75
CA GLU A 937 18.75 13.37 42.96
C GLU A 937 19.91 14.32 43.27
#